data_AF-A0A1E3BGJ4-F1
#
_entry.id   AF-A0A1E3BGJ4-F1
#
_cell.length_a   1.000
_cell.length_b   1.000
_cell.length_c   1.000
_cell.angle_alpha   90.00
_cell.angle_beta   90.00
_cell.angle_gamma   90.00
#
_symmetry.space_group_name_H-M   'P 1'
#
loop_
_entity.id
_entity.type
_entity.pdbx_description
1 polymer ?
#
loop_
_entity_poly.entity_id
_entity_poly.type
_entity_poly.pdbx_seq_one_letter_code
_entity_poly.pdbx_strand_id
1 'polypeptide(L)'
;MVTPTHLLTDTFFYAIGNTPAVNLTSSVPPDQDADILLLGCGDVRNILFSIYMGMGNGRKIDFTCCDTQPEIIARNIIFFTLVLDDTGGNNVERIWDIYYHVLLDDASLNTLREQASKLLKEAATATEWNKTRYGTILRFCDSYTFSQVLKLWKFYALQPSHGQSFKKQQEKLRNSTKKANEIQRDIVGDKLVYTGLRSAAPRMNSAAKDVANSYKMFWRTGSSRLNQARTRANRNPMFGTTDSRHVLHYGTDPVIGYHLSTAYAELSEDSPLKTDASKAKKMGTCFSMAFEQFRAFTKALRESASYLTLRFVITDAMALCHTFQHMQVHESSNSAGWYRSFRTWQPLVLDNKDYFTEGTDTVAPLSFDVIDTSNLMDHLGCLNLLTAAGPLLKQKPTSTLSTEVLVPREVNMDQFKKNLLFGDIPTVALLLSLNPVENWTGATATSGFDERSMLEMAGSRADSPTRQPRFILHWKSTAIYKETANPSLSFESKELAGLLFQVYTGMFSNENPTGWLSGIQDKLQRQAYTHYTRSSFVAILSLIRRRNMVVWDDFMHELYDLILNDASIKFGASYAAEMITYLDVLGLRPMPDTELPSQLAVNSPQCPLQHWEHVPSSLCVTMIIPREKLRLFKRASSTGGPIVQMVLRDMEMDVQSFYLNIQAGFGHLKVLGERYSEDLALEVEEDKQNWDGTAPMIVSAVVPSWVALQKVDLSTEVIFALNQSLYSFAAFGNKLGLELAISKSTLASEDVYITKNRPNMSTHVSFSGINSSPSVEDVKQSSTTSSESNNESDKEETQTQFHAQLTTDQSKLESIMAHIDILPGQLQNVLQSGAGVKATQSSLFEVSISFDTGALIKKVQFPTPISMNGSKTLVAQKPSYIEFIAPVPAQKEISDRPDSLYPMATDSQSDECSWDVMVASTSIGYVFA
;
A
#
# COMPACT_ATOMS: atom_id res chain seq x y z
N MET A 1 8.70 -1.55 10.78
CA MET A 1 7.79 -2.00 9.72
C MET A 1 6.45 -2.34 10.29
N VAL A 2 5.38 -1.87 9.65
CA VAL A 2 4.00 -2.02 10.15
C VAL A 2 3.34 -3.33 9.75
N THR A 3 4.10 -4.32 9.27
CA THR A 3 3.62 -5.67 8.95
C THR A 3 4.54 -6.72 9.59
N PRO A 4 4.00 -7.88 10.02
CA PRO A 4 4.83 -8.95 10.56
C PRO A 4 5.86 -9.47 9.56
N THR A 5 7.03 -9.88 10.05
CA THR A 5 8.09 -10.44 9.20
C THR A 5 7.85 -11.93 8.98
N HIS A 6 7.85 -12.35 7.70
CA HIS A 6 7.66 -13.74 7.30
C HIS A 6 8.98 -14.39 6.85
N LEU A 7 9.23 -15.63 7.27
CA LEU A 7 10.31 -16.46 6.72
C LEU A 7 9.88 -17.06 5.37
N LEU A 8 9.98 -16.26 4.32
CA LEU A 8 9.69 -16.69 2.95
C LEU A 8 10.93 -17.31 2.29
N THR A 9 10.84 -18.59 1.92
CA THR A 9 11.88 -19.29 1.16
C THR A 9 11.74 -19.10 -0.33
N ASP A 10 10.51 -19.00 -0.84
CA ASP A 10 10.18 -18.71 -2.22
C ASP A 10 9.15 -17.58 -2.29
N THR A 11 9.20 -16.80 -3.36
CA THR A 11 8.24 -15.70 -3.61
C THR A 11 7.86 -15.70 -5.09
N PHE A 12 6.64 -15.27 -5.39
CA PHE A 12 6.17 -15.23 -6.77
C PHE A 12 6.62 -13.97 -7.49
N PHE A 13 7.06 -14.15 -8.73
CA PHE A 13 7.36 -13.11 -9.69
C PHE A 13 6.15 -12.89 -10.59
N TYR A 14 5.51 -11.72 -10.43
CA TYR A 14 4.31 -11.34 -11.17
C TYR A 14 4.67 -10.57 -12.43
N ALA A 15 5.35 -11.25 -13.37
CA ALA A 15 5.83 -10.64 -14.61
C ALA A 15 4.70 -10.07 -15.49
N ILE A 16 3.50 -10.61 -15.32
CA ILE A 16 2.29 -10.28 -16.06
C ILE A 16 1.17 -10.20 -15.03
N GLY A 17 0.37 -9.15 -15.09
CA GLY A 17 -0.74 -8.96 -14.18
C GLY A 17 -1.86 -9.99 -14.43
N ASN A 18 -2.65 -10.26 -13.40
CA ASN A 18 -3.66 -11.32 -13.35
C ASN A 18 -5.12 -10.83 -13.37
N THR A 19 -5.34 -9.53 -13.63
CA THR A 19 -6.67 -8.91 -13.77
C THR A 19 -6.80 -8.08 -15.06
N PRO A 20 -7.97 -7.62 -15.51
CA PRO A 20 -8.02 -6.77 -16.71
C PRO A 20 -7.42 -5.40 -16.41
N ALA A 21 -6.91 -4.71 -17.43
CA ALA A 21 -6.41 -3.35 -17.27
C ALA A 21 -7.50 -2.43 -16.68
N VAL A 22 -7.09 -1.48 -15.84
CA VAL A 22 -7.99 -0.47 -15.24
C VAL A 22 -7.59 0.94 -15.66
N ASN A 23 -8.57 1.81 -15.85
CA ASN A 23 -8.32 3.21 -16.17
C ASN A 23 -8.00 3.97 -14.88
N LEU A 24 -6.73 4.23 -14.65
CA LEU A 24 -6.19 4.94 -13.47
C LEU A 24 -6.54 6.43 -13.44
N THR A 25 -7.18 6.95 -14.49
CA THR A 25 -7.60 8.35 -14.58
C THR A 25 -9.11 8.53 -14.56
N SER A 26 -9.87 7.46 -14.30
CA SER A 26 -11.33 7.50 -14.37
C SER A 26 -11.95 8.53 -13.43
N SER A 27 -11.34 8.75 -12.26
CA SER A 27 -11.84 9.70 -11.26
C SER A 27 -11.32 11.14 -11.46
N VAL A 28 -10.47 11.38 -12.46
CA VAL A 28 -9.86 12.70 -12.72
C VAL A 28 -10.54 13.32 -13.93
N PRO A 29 -11.00 14.58 -13.85
CA PRO A 29 -11.59 15.28 -14.98
C PRO A 29 -10.70 15.20 -16.24
N PRO A 30 -11.27 14.99 -17.44
CA PRO A 30 -10.50 14.77 -18.67
C PRO A 30 -9.55 15.91 -19.07
N ASP A 31 -9.84 17.14 -18.62
CA ASP A 31 -9.13 18.39 -18.86
C ASP A 31 -8.09 18.75 -17.79
N GLN A 32 -8.01 17.96 -16.71
CA GLN A 32 -7.05 18.18 -15.63
C GLN A 32 -5.84 17.25 -15.73
N ASP A 33 -4.66 17.79 -15.39
CA ASP A 33 -3.44 17.02 -15.17
C ASP A 33 -3.64 16.02 -14.02
N ALA A 34 -2.92 14.89 -14.06
CA ALA A 34 -3.09 13.81 -13.10
C ALA A 34 -1.74 13.33 -12.52
N ASP A 35 -1.59 13.41 -11.20
CA ASP A 35 -0.50 12.75 -10.47
C ASP A 35 -1.01 11.42 -9.90
N ILE A 36 -0.36 10.32 -10.27
CA ILE A 36 -0.83 8.95 -10.00
C ILE A 36 0.26 8.15 -9.28
N LEU A 37 -0.07 7.60 -8.10
CA LEU A 37 0.81 6.70 -7.36
C LEU A 37 0.34 5.24 -7.53
N LEU A 38 1.24 4.38 -8.01
CA LEU A 38 1.00 2.95 -8.18
C LEU A 38 1.82 2.17 -7.15
N LEU A 39 1.15 1.64 -6.12
CA LEU A 39 1.75 0.80 -5.09
C LEU A 39 1.61 -0.67 -5.49
N GLY A 40 2.73 -1.31 -5.82
CA GLY A 40 2.71 -2.62 -6.48
C GLY A 40 2.35 -2.48 -7.96
N CYS A 41 3.08 -1.62 -8.68
CA CYS A 41 2.71 -1.19 -10.03
C CYS A 41 2.58 -2.34 -11.04
N GLY A 42 3.29 -3.46 -10.83
CA GLY A 42 3.18 -4.62 -11.70
C GLY A 42 3.57 -4.32 -13.14
N ASP A 43 2.89 -4.96 -14.09
CA ASP A 43 3.15 -4.79 -15.52
C ASP A 43 2.60 -3.48 -16.09
N VAL A 44 2.95 -3.18 -17.34
CA VAL A 44 2.62 -1.89 -17.99
C VAL A 44 1.13 -1.69 -18.35
N ARG A 45 0.26 -2.68 -18.18
CA ARG A 45 -1.07 -2.68 -18.83
C ARG A 45 -1.99 -1.55 -18.32
N ASN A 46 -1.97 -1.24 -17.02
CA ASN A 46 -2.85 -0.24 -16.43
C ASN A 46 -2.43 1.15 -16.90
N ILE A 47 -1.12 1.40 -16.96
CA ILE A 47 -0.53 2.63 -17.50
C ILE A 47 -0.91 2.78 -18.99
N LEU A 48 -0.68 1.74 -19.79
CA LEU A 48 -1.00 1.73 -21.22
C LEU A 48 -2.47 1.99 -21.50
N PHE A 49 -3.37 1.33 -20.77
CA PHE A 49 -4.81 1.51 -20.93
C PHE A 49 -5.25 2.91 -20.49
N SER A 50 -4.71 3.43 -19.40
CA SER A 50 -5.02 4.80 -18.93
C SER A 50 -4.59 5.87 -19.92
N ILE A 51 -3.41 5.71 -20.53
CA ILE A 51 -2.92 6.62 -21.58
C ILE A 51 -3.82 6.54 -22.82
N TYR A 52 -4.22 5.32 -23.21
CA TYR A 52 -5.15 5.12 -24.32
C TYR A 52 -6.50 5.81 -24.08
N MET A 53 -7.05 5.66 -22.87
CA MET A 53 -8.33 6.27 -22.50
C MET A 53 -8.27 7.80 -22.40
N GLY A 54 -7.08 8.36 -22.11
CA GLY A 54 -6.85 9.81 -22.02
C GLY A 54 -6.29 10.47 -23.29
N MET A 55 -6.15 9.74 -24.40
CA MET A 55 -5.62 10.28 -25.64
C MET A 55 -6.42 11.49 -26.14
N GLY A 56 -5.70 12.48 -26.69
CA GLY A 56 -6.30 13.66 -27.34
C GLY A 56 -6.60 14.85 -26.43
N ASN A 57 -6.46 14.70 -25.11
CA ASN A 57 -6.82 15.75 -24.15
C ASN A 57 -5.69 16.75 -23.83
N GLY A 58 -4.44 16.47 -24.25
CA GLY A 58 -3.29 17.35 -23.99
C GLY A 58 -2.88 17.51 -22.51
N ARG A 59 -3.55 16.79 -21.59
CA ARG A 59 -3.23 16.79 -20.15
C ARG A 59 -1.92 16.06 -19.85
N LYS A 60 -1.19 16.54 -18.86
CA LYS A 60 0.00 15.87 -18.32
C LYS A 60 -0.40 14.78 -17.35
N ILE A 61 0.31 13.65 -17.42
CA ILE A 61 0.12 12.52 -16.51
C ILE A 61 1.48 12.10 -15.95
N ASP A 62 1.64 12.17 -14.63
CA ASP A 62 2.83 11.72 -13.90
C ASP A 62 2.50 10.44 -13.12
N PHE A 63 3.14 9.33 -13.48
CA PHE A 63 3.01 8.04 -12.79
C PHE A 63 4.22 7.81 -11.89
N THR A 64 4.01 7.72 -10.58
CA THR A 64 5.00 7.20 -9.63
C THR A 64 4.77 5.72 -9.38
N CYS A 65 5.67 4.89 -9.90
CA CYS A 65 5.59 3.42 -9.90
C CYS A 65 6.49 2.82 -8.80
N CYS A 66 5.86 2.21 -7.80
CA CYS A 66 6.52 1.50 -6.72
C CYS A 66 6.37 -0.01 -6.86
N ASP A 67 7.48 -0.76 -6.81
CA ASP A 67 7.45 -2.22 -6.71
C ASP A 67 8.62 -2.74 -5.86
N THR A 68 8.42 -3.85 -5.16
CA THR A 68 9.50 -4.48 -4.38
C THR A 68 10.45 -5.28 -5.27
N GLN A 69 10.02 -5.66 -6.48
CA GLN A 69 10.78 -6.52 -7.39
C GLN A 69 11.49 -5.68 -8.46
N PRO A 70 12.84 -5.64 -8.48
CA PRO A 70 13.58 -4.88 -9.48
C PRO A 70 13.35 -5.40 -10.91
N GLU A 71 13.02 -6.69 -11.07
CA GLU A 71 12.70 -7.32 -12.35
C GLU A 71 11.49 -6.71 -13.05
N ILE A 72 10.49 -6.25 -12.28
CA ILE A 72 9.30 -5.59 -12.81
C ILE A 72 9.68 -4.25 -13.44
N ILE A 73 10.33 -3.39 -12.64
CA ILE A 73 10.75 -2.05 -13.05
C ILE A 73 11.68 -2.10 -14.27
N ALA A 74 12.70 -2.97 -14.25
CA ALA A 74 13.66 -3.05 -15.34
C ALA A 74 13.03 -3.51 -16.67
N ARG A 75 12.06 -4.44 -16.61
CA ARG A 75 11.36 -4.94 -17.79
C ARG A 75 10.38 -3.90 -18.35
N ASN A 76 9.68 -3.17 -17.47
CA ASN A 76 8.78 -2.08 -17.87
C ASN A 76 9.55 -0.96 -18.59
N ILE A 77 10.74 -0.57 -18.12
CA ILE A 77 11.55 0.45 -18.80
C ILE A 77 12.03 -0.03 -20.18
N ILE A 78 12.48 -1.30 -20.30
CA ILE A 78 12.81 -1.88 -21.62
C ILE A 78 11.61 -1.80 -22.56
N PHE A 79 10.43 -2.17 -22.06
CA PHE A 79 9.19 -2.08 -22.83
C PHE A 79 8.91 -0.65 -23.32
N PHE A 80 8.89 0.33 -22.43
CA PHE A 80 8.60 1.72 -22.78
C PHE A 80 9.60 2.26 -23.80
N THR A 81 10.89 2.00 -23.61
CA THR A 81 11.91 2.44 -24.57
C THR A 81 11.80 1.76 -25.93
N LEU A 82 11.42 0.47 -26.01
CA LEU A 82 11.14 -0.20 -27.28
C LEU A 82 9.96 0.45 -28.02
N VAL A 83 8.89 0.81 -27.30
CA VAL A 83 7.72 1.46 -27.90
C VAL A 83 8.05 2.88 -28.37
N LEU A 84 8.83 3.64 -27.59
CA LEU A 84 9.30 4.98 -27.97
C LEU A 84 10.23 4.95 -29.20
N ASP A 85 10.96 3.85 -29.39
CA ASP A 85 11.83 3.66 -30.57
C ASP A 85 11.05 3.24 -31.82
N ASP A 86 9.90 2.60 -31.65
CA ASP A 86 9.06 2.11 -32.74
C ASP A 86 8.16 3.22 -33.31
N THR A 87 8.76 4.30 -33.80
CA THR A 87 8.06 5.51 -34.30
C THR A 87 7.03 5.20 -35.39
N GLY A 88 7.28 4.17 -36.22
CA GLY A 88 6.37 3.72 -37.27
C GLY A 88 5.37 2.64 -36.85
N GLY A 89 5.43 2.11 -35.62
CA GLY A 89 4.58 1.01 -35.16
C GLY A 89 4.84 -0.33 -35.86
N ASN A 90 5.98 -0.47 -36.54
CA ASN A 90 6.29 -1.62 -37.39
C ASN A 90 6.83 -2.82 -36.59
N ASN A 91 7.24 -2.62 -35.34
CA ASN A 91 7.82 -3.65 -34.49
C ASN A 91 6.88 -4.13 -33.39
N VAL A 92 5.62 -3.70 -33.37
CA VAL A 92 4.63 -4.04 -32.33
C VAL A 92 4.52 -5.54 -32.03
N GLU A 93 4.57 -6.41 -33.04
CA GLU A 93 4.59 -7.87 -32.84
C GLU A 93 5.83 -8.34 -32.07
N ARG A 94 7.00 -7.81 -32.42
CA ARG A 94 8.25 -8.16 -31.76
C ARG A 94 8.29 -7.64 -30.33
N ILE A 95 7.74 -6.45 -30.08
CA ILE A 95 7.64 -5.88 -28.73
C ILE A 95 6.73 -6.75 -27.85
N TRP A 96 5.59 -7.22 -28.38
CA TRP A 96 4.75 -8.18 -27.67
C TRP A 96 5.52 -9.45 -27.30
N ASP A 97 6.19 -10.06 -28.28
CA ASP A 97 6.92 -11.32 -28.07
C ASP A 97 8.01 -11.13 -27.00
N ILE A 98 8.78 -10.04 -27.09
CA ILE A 98 9.80 -9.66 -26.09
C ILE A 98 9.17 -9.55 -24.69
N TYR A 99 8.05 -8.84 -24.54
CA TYR A 99 7.50 -8.55 -23.22
C TYR A 99 6.75 -9.73 -22.58
N TYR A 100 6.00 -10.50 -23.37
CA TYR A 100 5.06 -11.51 -22.87
C TYR A 100 5.48 -12.96 -23.05
N HIS A 101 6.41 -13.29 -23.95
CA HIS A 101 6.78 -14.70 -24.19
C HIS A 101 7.99 -15.12 -23.35
N VAL A 102 7.89 -16.30 -22.74
CA VAL A 102 9.00 -16.90 -21.96
C VAL A 102 10.09 -17.43 -22.90
N LEU A 103 9.73 -17.73 -24.15
CA LEU A 103 10.64 -18.18 -25.19
C LEU A 103 10.61 -17.21 -26.38
N LEU A 104 11.78 -16.81 -26.87
CA LEU A 104 11.96 -15.86 -27.97
C LEU A 104 12.62 -16.52 -29.18
N ASP A 105 12.26 -16.06 -30.37
CA ASP A 105 13.08 -16.28 -31.56
C ASP A 105 14.38 -15.44 -31.51
N ASP A 106 15.31 -15.75 -32.43
CA ASP A 106 16.61 -15.08 -32.48
C ASP A 106 16.49 -13.57 -32.75
N ALA A 107 15.52 -13.14 -33.57
CA ALA A 107 15.33 -11.74 -33.93
C ALA A 107 14.86 -10.90 -32.72
N SER A 108 13.89 -11.43 -31.98
CA SER A 108 13.34 -10.83 -30.76
C SER A 108 14.38 -10.79 -29.65
N LEU A 109 15.14 -11.86 -29.46
CA LEU A 109 16.23 -11.90 -28.48
C LEU A 109 17.36 -10.90 -28.81
N ASN A 110 17.74 -10.80 -30.09
CA ASN A 110 18.75 -9.83 -30.51
C ASN A 110 18.26 -8.40 -30.30
N THR A 111 17.01 -8.10 -30.65
CA THR A 111 16.41 -6.77 -30.40
C THR A 111 16.43 -6.42 -28.90
N LEU A 112 16.05 -7.36 -28.03
CA LEU A 112 16.12 -7.15 -26.57
C LEU A 112 17.56 -6.86 -26.10
N ARG A 113 18.55 -7.63 -26.56
CA ARG A 113 19.96 -7.45 -26.18
C ARG A 113 20.53 -6.13 -26.67
N GLU A 114 20.20 -5.75 -27.89
CA GLU A 114 20.60 -4.48 -28.48
C GLU A 114 19.99 -3.32 -27.69
N GLN A 115 18.69 -3.40 -27.36
CA GLN A 115 18.04 -2.40 -26.54
C GLN A 115 18.67 -2.29 -25.16
N ALA A 116 18.85 -3.40 -24.44
CA ALA A 116 19.50 -3.39 -23.14
C ALA A 116 20.93 -2.82 -23.22
N SER A 117 21.70 -3.17 -24.25
CA SER A 117 23.05 -2.63 -24.47
C SER A 117 23.05 -1.14 -24.78
N LYS A 118 22.05 -0.65 -25.52
CA LYS A 118 21.85 0.77 -25.81
C LYS A 118 21.56 1.55 -24.54
N LEU A 119 20.59 1.09 -23.74
CA LEU A 119 20.23 1.76 -22.49
C LEU A 119 21.41 1.79 -21.50
N LEU A 120 22.22 0.72 -21.43
CA LEU A 120 23.44 0.72 -20.59
C LEU A 120 24.48 1.77 -21.01
N LYS A 121 24.57 2.10 -22.30
CA LYS A 121 25.47 3.17 -22.79
C LYS A 121 24.93 4.56 -22.45
N GLU A 122 23.61 4.73 -22.54
CA GLU A 122 22.92 5.99 -22.25
C GLU A 122 22.78 6.26 -20.74
N ALA A 123 22.80 5.21 -19.91
CA ALA A 123 22.63 5.28 -18.46
C ALA A 123 23.95 5.06 -17.70
N ALA A 124 25.04 5.73 -18.10
CA ALA A 124 26.31 5.64 -17.38
C ALA A 124 26.21 6.23 -15.95
N THR A 125 25.46 7.32 -15.78
CA THR A 125 25.05 7.88 -14.48
C THR A 125 23.58 8.29 -14.53
N ALA A 126 22.94 8.45 -13.36
CA ALA A 126 21.56 8.93 -13.28
C ALA A 126 21.40 10.33 -13.90
N THR A 127 22.43 11.19 -13.78
CA THR A 127 22.43 12.52 -14.38
C THR A 127 22.50 12.48 -15.91
N GLU A 128 23.30 11.57 -16.49
CA GLU A 128 23.35 11.38 -17.94
C GLU A 128 22.07 10.76 -18.48
N TRP A 129 21.51 9.78 -17.76
CA TRP A 129 20.21 9.20 -18.09
C TRP A 129 19.14 10.29 -18.25
N ASN A 130 19.03 11.19 -17.27
CA ASN A 130 18.05 12.27 -17.25
C ASN A 130 18.18 13.27 -18.42
N LYS A 131 19.32 13.31 -19.12
CA LYS A 131 19.55 14.14 -20.32
C LYS A 131 19.16 13.44 -21.61
N THR A 132 18.89 12.14 -21.57
CA THR A 132 18.49 11.37 -22.75
C THR A 132 17.01 11.59 -23.07
N ARG A 133 16.61 11.26 -24.30
CA ARG A 133 15.20 11.30 -24.71
C ARG A 133 14.30 10.37 -23.90
N TYR A 134 14.87 9.33 -23.28
CA TYR A 134 14.14 8.43 -22.40
C TYR A 134 14.04 9.04 -21.01
N GLY A 135 15.14 9.56 -20.47
CA GLY A 135 15.18 10.08 -19.11
C GLY A 135 14.38 11.36 -18.89
N THR A 136 13.91 12.04 -19.95
CA THR A 136 12.91 13.11 -19.84
C THR A 136 11.51 12.58 -19.51
N ILE A 137 11.22 11.32 -19.85
CA ILE A 137 9.92 10.66 -19.63
C ILE A 137 10.04 9.66 -18.47
N LEU A 138 11.10 8.85 -18.45
CA LEU A 138 11.30 7.73 -17.53
C LEU A 138 12.31 8.13 -16.44
N ARG A 139 11.85 8.47 -15.25
CA ARG A 139 12.65 8.96 -14.13
C ARG A 139 12.93 7.86 -13.10
N PHE A 140 14.08 7.93 -12.43
CA PHE A 140 14.38 7.09 -11.27
C PHE A 140 14.21 7.90 -10.00
N CYS A 141 13.47 7.43 -9.00
CA CYS A 141 13.28 8.19 -7.77
C CYS A 141 14.54 8.22 -6.90
N ASP A 142 15.45 7.25 -7.06
CA ASP A 142 16.70 7.18 -6.30
C ASP A 142 17.81 6.41 -7.02
N SER A 143 19.04 6.56 -6.51
CA SER A 143 20.26 5.94 -7.01
C SER A 143 20.28 4.42 -6.83
N TYR A 144 19.66 3.90 -5.76
CA TYR A 144 19.58 2.46 -5.53
C TYR A 144 18.79 1.77 -6.63
N THR A 145 17.61 2.29 -6.95
CA THR A 145 16.70 1.79 -8.00
C THR A 145 17.41 1.79 -9.33
N PHE A 146 18.04 2.92 -9.68
CA PHE A 146 18.88 3.04 -10.87
C PHE A 146 19.93 1.92 -10.93
N SER A 147 20.68 1.69 -9.84
CA SER A 147 21.72 0.67 -9.79
C SER A 147 21.18 -0.77 -9.98
N GLN A 148 20.01 -1.09 -9.42
CA GLN A 148 19.40 -2.42 -9.56
C GLN A 148 18.93 -2.66 -10.99
N VAL A 149 18.33 -1.65 -11.62
CA VAL A 149 17.89 -1.73 -13.02
C VAL A 149 19.08 -1.93 -13.96
N LEU A 150 20.19 -1.21 -13.76
CA LEU A 150 21.42 -1.42 -14.54
C LEU A 150 21.97 -2.85 -14.42
N LYS A 151 21.90 -3.48 -13.24
CA LYS A 151 22.32 -4.88 -13.06
C LYS A 151 21.47 -5.83 -13.91
N LEU A 152 20.15 -5.59 -13.98
CA LEU A 152 19.24 -6.39 -14.79
C LEU A 152 19.43 -6.15 -16.29
N TRP A 153 19.66 -4.91 -16.74
CA TRP A 153 19.99 -4.67 -18.15
C TRP A 153 21.32 -5.30 -18.55
N LYS A 154 22.34 -5.29 -17.67
CA LYS A 154 23.59 -6.04 -17.88
C LYS A 154 23.31 -7.54 -18.04
N PHE A 155 22.40 -8.08 -17.24
CA PHE A 155 21.95 -9.46 -17.38
C PHE A 155 21.27 -9.66 -18.76
N TYR A 156 20.29 -8.83 -19.15
CA TYR A 156 19.57 -8.96 -20.42
C TYR A 156 20.49 -8.85 -21.65
N ALA A 157 21.52 -8.01 -21.59
CA ALA A 157 22.47 -7.78 -22.67
C ALA A 157 23.46 -8.93 -22.90
N LEU A 158 23.52 -9.95 -22.03
CA LEU A 158 24.48 -11.05 -22.17
C LEU A 158 24.29 -11.84 -23.46
N GLN A 159 25.42 -12.05 -24.14
CA GLN A 159 25.57 -12.78 -25.41
C GLN A 159 26.57 -13.93 -25.28
N PRO A 160 26.58 -14.92 -26.19
CA PRO A 160 27.55 -16.01 -26.20
C PRO A 160 29.02 -15.57 -26.10
N SER A 161 29.38 -14.43 -26.69
CA SER A 161 30.72 -13.82 -26.62
C SER A 161 31.18 -13.48 -25.20
N HIS A 162 30.27 -13.33 -24.24
CA HIS A 162 30.59 -13.05 -22.83
C HIS A 162 30.97 -14.31 -22.03
N GLY A 163 31.09 -15.47 -22.68
CA GLY A 163 31.64 -16.69 -22.10
C GLY A 163 30.90 -17.17 -20.86
N GLN A 164 31.57 -17.22 -19.71
CA GLN A 164 31.06 -17.85 -18.49
C GLN A 164 29.83 -17.13 -17.90
N SER A 165 29.77 -15.79 -17.97
CA SER A 165 28.62 -15.03 -17.48
C SER A 165 27.35 -15.37 -18.25
N PHE A 166 27.46 -15.53 -19.57
CA PHE A 166 26.36 -15.99 -20.41
C PHE A 166 25.94 -17.42 -20.07
N LYS A 167 26.89 -18.35 -19.90
CA LYS A 167 26.58 -19.73 -19.50
C LYS A 167 25.81 -19.79 -18.16
N LYS A 168 26.26 -19.01 -17.15
CA LYS A 168 25.57 -18.90 -15.86
C LYS A 168 24.15 -18.35 -15.99
N GLN A 169 23.94 -17.34 -16.82
CA GLN A 169 22.60 -16.84 -17.12
C GLN A 169 21.71 -17.94 -17.71
N GLN A 170 22.20 -18.66 -18.72
CA GLN A 170 21.42 -19.69 -19.41
C GLN A 170 21.03 -20.83 -18.46
N GLU A 171 21.94 -21.22 -17.56
CA GLU A 171 21.65 -22.19 -16.50
C GLU A 171 20.59 -21.66 -15.53
N LYS A 172 20.71 -20.40 -15.09
CA LYS A 172 19.73 -19.76 -14.20
C LYS A 172 18.34 -19.73 -14.81
N LEU A 173 18.23 -19.28 -16.07
CA LEU A 173 16.96 -19.26 -16.81
C LEU A 173 16.37 -20.66 -16.97
N ARG A 174 17.21 -21.67 -17.23
CA ARG A 174 16.76 -23.06 -17.30
C ARG A 174 16.18 -23.55 -15.99
N ASN A 175 16.85 -23.26 -14.88
CA ASN A 175 16.44 -23.71 -13.55
C ASN A 175 15.16 -22.99 -13.09
N SER A 176 15.04 -21.68 -13.32
CA SER A 176 13.83 -20.92 -12.96
C SER A 176 12.61 -21.38 -13.76
N THR A 177 12.75 -21.58 -15.08
CA THR A 177 11.66 -22.13 -15.91
C THR A 177 11.25 -23.54 -15.47
N LYS A 178 12.23 -24.39 -15.12
CA LYS A 178 11.92 -25.74 -14.62
C LYS A 178 11.11 -25.66 -13.32
N LYS A 179 11.56 -24.85 -12.36
CA LYS A 179 10.87 -24.65 -11.08
C LYS A 179 9.46 -24.09 -11.25
N ALA A 180 9.28 -23.10 -12.12
CA ALA A 180 7.96 -22.53 -12.42
C ALA A 180 6.99 -23.60 -12.98
N ASN A 181 7.45 -24.44 -13.91
CA ASN A 181 6.64 -25.53 -14.46
C ASN A 181 6.30 -26.61 -13.41
N GLU A 182 7.23 -26.90 -12.50
CA GLU A 182 6.98 -27.83 -11.38
C GLU A 182 5.90 -27.26 -10.46
N ILE A 183 6.02 -26.01 -10.02
CA ILE A 183 5.02 -25.35 -9.17
C ILE A 183 3.66 -25.25 -9.87
N GLN A 184 3.62 -24.89 -11.17
CA GLN A 184 2.36 -24.81 -11.90
C GLN A 184 1.66 -26.16 -11.97
N ARG A 185 2.41 -27.24 -12.22
CA ARG A 185 1.86 -28.61 -12.22
C ARG A 185 1.37 -29.03 -10.84
N ASP A 186 2.08 -28.64 -9.78
CA ASP A 186 1.75 -29.03 -8.41
C ASP A 186 0.54 -28.26 -7.86
N ILE A 187 0.41 -26.97 -8.18
CA ILE A 187 -0.68 -26.10 -7.70
C ILE A 187 -1.93 -26.23 -8.58
N VAL A 188 -1.76 -26.10 -9.90
CA VAL A 188 -2.87 -26.07 -10.87
C VAL A 188 -3.11 -27.44 -11.49
N GLY A 189 -2.06 -28.09 -11.98
CA GLY A 189 -2.16 -29.37 -12.69
C GLY A 189 -3.04 -29.25 -13.94
N ASP A 190 -3.95 -30.21 -14.15
CA ASP A 190 -4.88 -30.23 -15.28
C ASP A 190 -6.19 -29.44 -15.05
N LYS A 191 -6.32 -28.77 -13.89
CA LYS A 191 -7.52 -28.01 -13.53
C LYS A 191 -7.72 -26.81 -14.46
N LEU A 192 -8.98 -26.40 -14.64
CA LEU A 192 -9.32 -25.16 -15.34
C LEU A 192 -9.07 -23.95 -14.41
N VAL A 193 -8.41 -22.92 -14.94
CA VAL A 193 -8.19 -21.65 -14.23
C VAL A 193 -9.28 -20.67 -14.66
N TYR A 194 -10.20 -20.37 -13.74
CA TYR A 194 -11.38 -19.53 -14.02
C TYR A 194 -11.14 -18.04 -13.79
N THR A 195 -10.08 -17.67 -13.08
CA THR A 195 -9.78 -16.26 -12.73
C THR A 195 -9.56 -15.37 -13.95
N GLY A 196 -9.14 -15.94 -15.09
CA GLY A 196 -9.01 -15.20 -16.35
C GLY A 196 -10.34 -14.79 -16.99
N LEU A 197 -11.47 -15.39 -16.60
CA LEU A 197 -12.78 -15.14 -17.21
C LEU A 197 -13.27 -13.71 -17.00
N ARG A 198 -12.90 -13.05 -15.90
CA ARG A 198 -13.24 -11.65 -15.64
C ARG A 198 -12.82 -10.71 -16.78
N SER A 199 -11.78 -11.07 -17.51
CA SER A 199 -11.30 -10.33 -18.68
C SER A 199 -12.30 -10.33 -19.83
N ALA A 200 -13.18 -11.33 -19.88
CA ALA A 200 -14.24 -11.45 -20.86
C ALA A 200 -15.61 -11.01 -20.32
N ALA A 201 -15.72 -10.48 -19.10
CA ALA A 201 -16.99 -9.99 -18.55
C ALA A 201 -17.59 -8.86 -19.42
N PRO A 202 -18.92 -8.84 -19.66
CA PRO A 202 -19.95 -9.77 -19.15
C PRO A 202 -20.16 -11.03 -20.01
N ARG A 203 -19.33 -11.28 -21.04
CA ARG A 203 -19.43 -12.41 -22.01
C ARG A 203 -18.61 -13.65 -21.59
N MET A 204 -18.47 -13.89 -20.29
CA MET A 204 -17.59 -14.93 -19.76
C MET A 204 -17.93 -16.35 -20.25
N ASN A 205 -19.23 -16.69 -20.32
CA ASN A 205 -19.68 -18.01 -20.75
C ASN A 205 -19.21 -18.37 -22.16
N SER A 206 -19.24 -17.39 -23.07
CA SER A 206 -18.77 -17.56 -24.46
C SER A 206 -17.26 -17.70 -24.53
N ALA A 207 -16.53 -17.02 -23.66
CA ALA A 207 -15.07 -17.01 -23.64
C ALA A 207 -14.43 -18.19 -22.91
N ALA A 208 -15.20 -18.95 -22.12
CA ALA A 208 -14.67 -19.88 -21.13
C ALA A 208 -13.67 -20.90 -21.68
N LYS A 209 -14.00 -21.48 -22.84
CA LYS A 209 -13.13 -22.46 -23.50
C LYS A 209 -11.85 -21.82 -24.04
N ASP A 210 -11.95 -20.64 -24.63
CA ASP A 210 -10.83 -19.96 -25.28
C ASP A 210 -9.83 -19.44 -24.25
N VAL A 211 -10.31 -18.85 -23.15
CA VAL A 211 -9.45 -18.39 -22.04
C VAL A 211 -8.71 -19.57 -21.41
N ALA A 212 -9.42 -20.67 -21.12
CA ALA A 212 -8.77 -21.87 -20.59
C ALA A 212 -7.72 -22.47 -21.55
N ASN A 213 -7.98 -22.41 -22.85
CA ASN A 213 -7.03 -22.87 -23.87
C ASN A 213 -5.82 -21.94 -24.00
N SER A 214 -6.01 -20.62 -23.87
CA SER A 214 -4.92 -19.63 -23.86
C SER A 214 -3.91 -19.93 -22.76
N TYR A 215 -4.39 -20.06 -21.52
CA TYR A 215 -3.57 -20.42 -20.37
C TYR A 215 -2.81 -21.73 -20.58
N LYS A 216 -3.51 -22.80 -21.01
CA LYS A 216 -2.88 -24.10 -21.28
C LYS A 216 -1.83 -24.03 -22.38
N MET A 217 -2.08 -23.23 -23.42
CA MET A 217 -1.13 -23.03 -24.51
C MET A 217 0.14 -22.35 -24.00
N PHE A 218 -0.01 -21.25 -23.28
CA PHE A 218 1.12 -20.49 -22.73
C PHE A 218 2.05 -21.36 -21.88
N TRP A 219 1.51 -22.14 -20.94
CA TRP A 219 2.33 -23.02 -20.10
C TRP A 219 2.95 -24.19 -20.87
N ARG A 220 2.38 -24.60 -22.01
CA ARG A 220 2.90 -25.67 -22.86
C ARG A 220 3.99 -25.20 -23.85
N THR A 221 3.88 -23.97 -24.34
CA THR A 221 4.71 -23.45 -25.44
C THR A 221 5.59 -22.27 -25.06
N GLY A 222 5.28 -21.56 -23.98
CA GLY A 222 5.89 -20.29 -23.60
C GLY A 222 5.41 -19.09 -24.43
N SER A 223 4.36 -19.25 -25.25
CA SER A 223 3.82 -18.23 -26.16
C SER A 223 2.30 -18.14 -26.07
N SER A 224 1.77 -16.94 -26.33
CA SER A 224 0.35 -16.63 -26.36
C SER A 224 -0.36 -16.93 -27.69
N ARG A 225 0.36 -17.25 -28.78
CA ARG A 225 -0.21 -17.45 -30.12
C ARG A 225 -0.62 -18.90 -30.38
N LEU A 226 -1.81 -19.12 -30.97
CA LEU A 226 -2.22 -20.43 -31.47
C LEU A 226 -1.34 -20.86 -32.67
N ASN A 227 -0.94 -22.13 -32.72
CA ASN A 227 -0.19 -22.76 -33.83
C ASN A 227 1.22 -22.20 -34.14
N GLN A 228 1.86 -21.44 -33.24
CA GLN A 228 3.26 -21.06 -33.43
C GLN A 228 4.15 -22.32 -33.33
N ALA A 229 4.82 -22.67 -34.42
CA ALA A 229 5.75 -23.81 -34.44
C ALA A 229 6.87 -23.61 -33.40
N ARG A 230 7.30 -24.69 -32.74
CA ARG A 230 8.48 -24.68 -31.87
C ARG A 230 9.73 -24.51 -32.76
N THR A 231 10.02 -23.28 -33.17
CA THR A 231 11.34 -22.92 -33.72
C THR A 231 12.39 -23.05 -32.61
N ARG A 232 13.69 -22.97 -32.97
CA ARG A 232 14.78 -22.91 -31.99
C ARG A 232 14.56 -21.70 -31.09
N ALA A 233 13.90 -21.90 -29.96
CA ALA A 233 13.46 -20.81 -29.10
C ALA A 233 14.40 -20.66 -27.91
N ASN A 234 14.89 -19.44 -27.72
CA ASN A 234 15.78 -19.06 -26.64
C ASN A 234 14.95 -18.66 -25.41
N ARG A 235 15.46 -18.90 -24.19
CA ARG A 235 14.78 -18.40 -22.99
C ARG A 235 14.91 -16.88 -22.91
N ASN A 236 13.79 -16.20 -22.68
CA ASN A 236 13.75 -14.77 -22.53
C ASN A 236 14.46 -14.32 -21.23
N PRO A 237 15.56 -13.54 -21.32
CA PRO A 237 16.26 -13.04 -20.14
C PRO A 237 15.39 -12.17 -19.22
N MET A 238 14.32 -11.53 -19.71
CA MET A 238 13.43 -10.69 -18.89
C MET A 238 12.51 -11.48 -17.95
N PHE A 239 12.44 -12.81 -18.11
CA PHE A 239 11.83 -13.72 -17.14
C PHE A 239 12.86 -14.33 -16.17
N GLY A 240 14.12 -13.90 -16.26
CA GLY A 240 15.17 -14.26 -15.32
C GLY A 240 15.22 -13.28 -14.15
N THR A 241 15.33 -13.83 -12.95
CA THR A 241 15.36 -13.07 -11.70
C THR A 241 16.78 -13.02 -11.15
N THR A 242 17.10 -12.00 -10.36
CA THR A 242 18.38 -11.87 -9.63
C THR A 242 18.43 -12.78 -8.40
N ASP A 243 17.30 -13.04 -7.75
CA ASP A 243 17.13 -14.10 -6.75
C ASP A 243 16.50 -15.35 -7.39
N SER A 244 17.18 -16.51 -7.31
CA SER A 244 16.72 -17.82 -7.84
C SER A 244 15.39 -18.29 -7.24
N ARG A 245 14.94 -17.67 -6.16
CA ARG A 245 13.73 -18.05 -5.41
C ARG A 245 12.52 -17.22 -5.77
N HIS A 246 12.69 -16.17 -6.58
CA HIS A 246 11.60 -15.58 -7.34
C HIS A 246 11.18 -16.54 -8.45
N VAL A 247 9.95 -17.03 -8.39
CA VAL A 247 9.41 -17.99 -9.37
C VAL A 247 8.23 -17.39 -10.10
N LEU A 248 8.19 -17.52 -11.43
CA LEU A 248 7.06 -17.04 -12.23
C LEU A 248 5.73 -17.58 -11.65
N HIS A 249 4.81 -16.66 -11.37
CA HIS A 249 3.53 -17.01 -10.76
C HIS A 249 2.76 -18.01 -11.62
N TYR A 250 2.24 -19.09 -11.02
CA TYR A 250 1.56 -20.18 -11.73
C TYR A 250 0.31 -19.73 -12.51
N GLY A 251 -0.32 -18.62 -12.10
CA GLY A 251 -1.49 -18.04 -12.78
C GLY A 251 -1.17 -17.13 -13.96
N THR A 252 0.08 -17.09 -14.43
CA THR A 252 0.51 -16.22 -15.54
C THR A 252 -0.22 -16.58 -16.85
N ASP A 253 -0.86 -15.58 -17.46
CA ASP A 253 -1.44 -15.64 -18.81
C ASP A 253 -1.33 -14.25 -19.48
N PRO A 254 -0.64 -14.09 -20.61
CA PRO A 254 -0.50 -12.79 -21.29
C PRO A 254 -1.80 -12.11 -21.73
N VAL A 255 -2.88 -12.86 -22.01
CA VAL A 255 -4.08 -12.27 -22.65
C VAL A 255 -5.09 -11.72 -21.65
N ILE A 256 -5.05 -12.16 -20.39
CA ILE A 256 -6.04 -11.80 -19.36
C ILE A 256 -5.83 -10.38 -18.79
N GLY A 257 -4.73 -9.73 -19.17
CA GLY A 257 -4.50 -8.31 -18.89
C GLY A 257 -5.35 -7.35 -19.71
N TYR A 258 -6.11 -7.85 -20.70
CA TYR A 258 -6.85 -7.06 -21.69
C TYR A 258 -8.37 -7.33 -21.62
N HIS A 259 -9.17 -6.46 -22.22
CA HIS A 259 -10.63 -6.58 -22.21
C HIS A 259 -11.12 -7.50 -23.34
N LEU A 260 -11.31 -8.78 -23.08
CA LEU A 260 -11.62 -9.81 -24.07
C LEU A 260 -13.10 -9.87 -24.49
N SER A 261 -14.00 -9.15 -23.81
CA SER A 261 -15.45 -9.30 -23.96
C SER A 261 -15.97 -8.96 -25.37
N THR A 262 -15.37 -7.97 -26.02
CA THR A 262 -15.71 -7.52 -27.38
C THR A 262 -15.49 -8.58 -28.45
N ALA A 263 -14.59 -9.55 -28.21
CA ALA A 263 -14.38 -10.68 -29.11
C ALA A 263 -15.59 -11.65 -29.16
N TYR A 264 -16.48 -11.57 -28.17
CA TYR A 264 -17.64 -12.45 -27.98
C TYR A 264 -18.97 -11.69 -28.00
N ALA A 265 -18.91 -10.38 -28.27
CA ALA A 265 -20.08 -9.52 -28.43
C ALA A 265 -20.49 -9.45 -29.91
N GLU A 266 -21.78 -9.29 -30.15
CA GLU A 266 -22.31 -9.04 -31.50
C GLU A 266 -22.11 -7.57 -31.84
N LEU A 267 -20.98 -7.25 -32.47
CA LEU A 267 -20.62 -5.89 -32.89
C LEU A 267 -20.99 -5.66 -34.37
N SER A 268 -21.38 -4.42 -34.70
CA SER A 268 -21.59 -3.98 -36.07
C SER A 268 -20.33 -4.18 -36.92
N GLU A 269 -20.49 -4.42 -38.24
CA GLU A 269 -19.35 -4.62 -39.16
C GLU A 269 -18.35 -3.46 -39.13
N ASP A 270 -18.83 -2.23 -38.93
CA ASP A 270 -17.99 -1.03 -38.90
C ASP A 270 -17.37 -0.73 -37.52
N SER A 271 -17.62 -1.58 -36.51
CA SER A 271 -17.07 -1.35 -35.17
C SER A 271 -15.55 -1.49 -35.17
N PRO A 272 -14.80 -0.50 -34.63
CA PRO A 272 -13.34 -0.59 -34.51
C PRO A 272 -12.89 -1.67 -33.51
N LEU A 273 -13.81 -2.19 -32.70
CA LEU A 273 -13.56 -3.25 -31.72
C LEU A 273 -13.90 -4.64 -32.26
N LYS A 274 -14.41 -4.75 -33.49
CA LYS A 274 -14.75 -6.05 -34.08
C LYS A 274 -13.49 -6.81 -34.49
N THR A 275 -13.39 -8.06 -34.06
CA THR A 275 -12.25 -8.91 -34.41
C THR A 275 -12.45 -9.53 -35.79
N ASP A 276 -11.40 -9.55 -36.62
CA ASP A 276 -11.35 -10.32 -37.86
C ASP A 276 -11.42 -11.83 -37.55
N ALA A 277 -12.54 -12.46 -37.91
CA ALA A 277 -12.80 -13.88 -37.67
C ALA A 277 -11.75 -14.81 -38.29
N SER A 278 -11.17 -14.42 -39.43
CA SER A 278 -10.13 -15.20 -40.11
C SER A 278 -8.81 -15.18 -39.34
N LYS A 279 -8.45 -14.03 -38.74
CA LYS A 279 -7.28 -13.89 -37.86
C LYS A 279 -7.50 -14.62 -36.54
N ALA A 280 -8.68 -14.45 -35.91
CA ALA A 280 -9.06 -15.14 -34.68
C ALA A 280 -8.96 -16.66 -34.80
N LYS A 281 -9.41 -17.24 -35.92
CA LYS A 281 -9.29 -18.69 -36.17
C LYS A 281 -7.84 -19.17 -36.28
N LYS A 282 -6.94 -18.34 -36.81
CA LYS A 282 -5.52 -18.68 -37.00
C LYS A 282 -4.70 -18.53 -35.72
N MET A 283 -4.87 -17.41 -35.01
CA MET A 283 -4.01 -16.98 -33.91
C MET A 283 -4.63 -17.21 -32.52
N GLY A 284 -5.93 -17.52 -32.45
CA GLY A 284 -6.71 -17.64 -31.23
C GLY A 284 -7.49 -16.36 -30.91
N THR A 285 -8.77 -16.49 -30.55
CA THR A 285 -9.69 -15.37 -30.31
C THR A 285 -9.18 -14.41 -29.24
N CYS A 286 -8.82 -14.91 -28.05
CA CYS A 286 -8.33 -14.08 -26.94
C CYS A 286 -7.05 -13.32 -27.32
N PHE A 287 -6.09 -14.02 -27.95
CA PHE A 287 -4.83 -13.40 -28.38
C PHE A 287 -5.08 -12.29 -29.40
N SER A 288 -5.90 -12.55 -30.43
CA SER A 288 -6.18 -11.54 -31.46
C SER A 288 -6.75 -10.27 -30.86
N MET A 289 -7.72 -10.37 -29.93
CA MET A 289 -8.30 -9.20 -29.28
C MET A 289 -7.29 -8.47 -28.37
N ALA A 290 -6.58 -9.21 -27.52
CA ALA A 290 -5.55 -8.63 -26.65
C ALA A 290 -4.45 -7.91 -27.46
N PHE A 291 -4.04 -8.50 -28.58
CA PHE A 291 -2.99 -7.94 -29.43
C PHE A 291 -3.43 -6.68 -30.18
N GLU A 292 -4.67 -6.60 -30.66
CA GLU A 292 -5.21 -5.37 -31.26
C GLU A 292 -5.31 -4.24 -30.23
N GLN A 293 -5.76 -4.52 -29.00
CA GLN A 293 -5.73 -3.55 -27.90
C GLN A 293 -4.32 -3.10 -27.57
N PHE A 294 -3.38 -4.03 -27.46
CA PHE A 294 -1.96 -3.71 -27.25
C PHE A 294 -1.39 -2.80 -28.34
N ARG A 295 -1.74 -3.05 -29.61
CA ARG A 295 -1.36 -2.18 -30.73
C ARG A 295 -1.93 -0.77 -30.55
N ALA A 296 -3.20 -0.65 -30.17
CA ALA A 296 -3.83 0.63 -29.91
C ALA A 296 -3.18 1.36 -28.72
N PHE A 297 -2.90 0.66 -27.62
CA PHE A 297 -2.32 1.27 -26.42
C PHE A 297 -0.87 1.71 -26.63
N THR A 298 -0.07 0.91 -27.34
CA THR A 298 1.32 1.31 -27.67
C THR A 298 1.35 2.48 -28.64
N LYS A 299 0.37 2.59 -29.55
CA LYS A 299 0.20 3.79 -30.38
C LYS A 299 -0.10 5.01 -29.52
N ALA A 300 -1.04 4.89 -28.57
CA ALA A 300 -1.37 5.96 -27.63
C ALA A 300 -0.17 6.45 -26.83
N LEU A 301 0.65 5.53 -26.32
CA LEU A 301 1.88 5.86 -25.61
C LEU A 301 2.83 6.72 -26.47
N ARG A 302 3.01 6.38 -27.74
CA ARG A 302 3.87 7.15 -28.65
C ARG A 302 3.33 8.55 -28.90
N GLU A 303 2.04 8.67 -29.12
CA GLU A 303 1.37 9.94 -29.43
C GLU A 303 1.31 10.88 -28.21
N SER A 304 1.22 10.33 -27.00
CA SER A 304 1.15 11.10 -25.75
C SER A 304 2.51 11.34 -25.08
N ALA A 305 3.62 10.82 -25.61
CA ALA A 305 4.92 10.78 -24.94
C ALA A 305 5.40 12.11 -24.33
N SER A 306 5.13 13.25 -24.98
CA SER A 306 5.48 14.59 -24.51
C SER A 306 4.72 15.09 -23.29
N TYR A 307 3.63 14.41 -22.92
CA TYR A 307 2.77 14.74 -21.78
C TYR A 307 2.96 13.76 -20.61
N LEU A 308 3.90 12.82 -20.72
CA LEU A 308 4.04 11.72 -19.77
C LEU A 308 5.31 11.85 -18.95
N THR A 309 5.18 11.58 -17.66
CA THR A 309 6.31 11.28 -16.77
C THR A 309 6.03 9.95 -16.07
N LEU A 310 7.02 9.06 -16.02
CA LEU A 310 6.95 7.78 -15.32
C LEU A 310 8.16 7.67 -14.40
N ARG A 311 7.93 7.72 -13.10
CA ARG A 311 8.94 7.67 -12.04
C ARG A 311 8.98 6.26 -11.46
N PHE A 312 10.16 5.71 -11.24
CA PHE A 312 10.30 4.34 -10.74
C PHE A 312 11.08 4.30 -9.43
N VAL A 313 10.59 3.50 -8.47
CA VAL A 313 11.25 3.24 -7.19
C VAL A 313 11.14 1.77 -6.79
N ILE A 314 12.25 1.20 -6.32
CA ILE A 314 12.30 -0.16 -5.77
C ILE A 314 12.28 -0.10 -4.24
N THR A 315 11.10 -0.33 -3.67
CA THR A 315 10.84 -0.32 -2.22
C THR A 315 9.47 -0.95 -1.93
N ASP A 316 9.18 -1.27 -0.67
CA ASP A 316 7.84 -1.62 -0.21
C ASP A 316 6.95 -0.37 -0.13
N ALA A 317 5.65 -0.60 -0.31
CA ALA A 317 4.65 0.46 -0.36
C ALA A 317 4.58 1.26 0.94
N MET A 318 4.75 0.61 2.10
CA MET A 318 4.64 1.28 3.40
C MET A 318 5.81 2.22 3.63
N ALA A 319 7.04 1.78 3.34
CA ALA A 319 8.23 2.62 3.43
C ALA A 319 8.14 3.84 2.50
N LEU A 320 7.67 3.66 1.25
CA LEU A 320 7.51 4.79 0.33
C LEU A 320 6.48 5.78 0.85
N CYS A 321 5.30 5.29 1.22
CA CYS A 321 4.21 6.16 1.66
C CYS A 321 4.56 6.96 2.91
N HIS A 322 5.15 6.32 3.93
CA HIS A 322 5.60 7.04 5.12
C HIS A 322 6.77 7.98 4.85
N THR A 323 7.63 7.68 3.87
CA THR A 323 8.68 8.60 3.43
C THR A 323 8.08 9.83 2.74
N PHE A 324 7.10 9.67 1.84
CA PHE A 324 6.39 10.82 1.26
C PHE A 324 5.66 11.65 2.31
N GLN A 325 4.96 11.02 3.26
CA GLN A 325 4.33 11.74 4.35
C GLN A 325 5.32 12.54 5.20
N HIS A 326 6.52 11.99 5.43
CA HIS A 326 7.60 12.68 6.12
C HIS A 326 8.10 13.88 5.32
N MET A 327 8.31 13.73 4.01
CA MET A 327 8.77 14.81 3.13
C MET A 327 7.75 15.93 2.96
N GLN A 328 6.44 15.62 3.03
CA GLN A 328 5.38 16.64 3.05
C GLN A 328 5.45 17.54 4.30
N VAL A 329 6.03 17.05 5.40
CA VAL A 329 6.14 17.80 6.67
C VAL A 329 7.53 18.41 6.83
N HIS A 330 8.56 17.71 6.36
CA HIS A 330 9.97 18.09 6.51
C HIS A 330 10.61 18.26 5.13
N GLU A 331 10.36 19.41 4.49
CA GLU A 331 10.72 19.68 3.09
C GLU A 331 12.22 19.49 2.75
N SER A 332 13.11 19.55 3.75
CA SER A 332 14.56 19.37 3.58
C SER A 332 15.05 17.93 3.77
N SER A 333 14.18 17.01 4.20
CA SER A 333 14.52 15.60 4.43
C SER A 333 14.16 14.74 3.22
N ASN A 334 14.98 13.73 2.93
CA ASN A 334 14.74 12.76 1.85
C ASN A 334 14.66 11.31 2.35
N SER A 335 14.57 11.11 3.68
CA SER A 335 14.46 9.79 4.31
C SER A 335 13.69 9.86 5.62
N ALA A 336 12.79 8.90 5.84
CA ALA A 336 12.01 8.76 7.06
C ALA A 336 12.55 7.68 8.00
N GLY A 337 13.82 7.28 7.85
CA GLY A 337 14.41 6.18 8.62
C GLY A 337 13.80 4.81 8.30
N TRP A 338 13.26 4.59 7.10
CA TRP A 338 12.71 3.30 6.69
C TRP A 338 13.72 2.47 5.91
N TYR A 339 13.76 1.16 6.16
CA TYR A 339 14.38 0.24 5.20
C TYR A 339 13.47 0.11 3.98
N ARG A 340 14.05 -0.23 2.83
CA ARG A 340 13.29 -0.44 1.58
C ARG A 340 12.33 -1.62 1.61
N SER A 341 12.56 -2.59 2.47
CA SER A 341 11.62 -3.68 2.77
C SER A 341 12.16 -4.52 3.93
N PHE A 342 11.35 -5.45 4.44
CA PHE A 342 11.77 -6.38 5.48
C PHE A 342 12.90 -7.33 5.09
N ARG A 343 13.20 -7.43 3.78
CA ARG A 343 14.18 -8.38 3.23
C ARG A 343 15.56 -7.76 3.01
N THR A 344 15.70 -6.46 3.22
CA THR A 344 16.92 -5.70 2.93
C THR A 344 17.22 -4.71 4.05
N TRP A 345 18.49 -4.60 4.39
CA TRP A 345 19.08 -3.63 5.30
C TRP A 345 19.42 -2.30 4.61
N GLN A 346 19.01 -2.10 3.35
CA GLN A 346 19.22 -0.84 2.63
C GLN A 346 18.20 0.21 3.08
N PRO A 347 18.64 1.39 3.55
CA PRO A 347 17.76 2.52 3.81
C PRO A 347 17.06 3.00 2.53
N LEU A 348 15.84 3.50 2.69
CA LEU A 348 15.13 4.25 1.66
C LEU A 348 15.53 5.72 1.77
N VAL A 349 16.18 6.23 0.72
CA VAL A 349 16.59 7.62 0.58
C VAL A 349 16.23 8.03 -0.84
N LEU A 350 15.38 9.05 -0.98
CA LEU A 350 14.95 9.59 -2.28
C LEU A 350 15.93 10.70 -2.71
N ASP A 351 17.10 10.28 -3.20
CA ASP A 351 18.23 11.16 -3.51
C ASP A 351 18.21 11.77 -4.92
N ASN A 352 17.12 11.60 -5.69
CA ASN A 352 16.97 12.27 -6.96
C ASN A 352 16.62 13.76 -6.79
N LYS A 353 17.25 14.61 -7.60
CA LYS A 353 17.03 16.06 -7.67
C LYS A 353 15.57 16.47 -7.87
N ASP A 354 14.74 15.63 -8.48
CA ASP A 354 13.32 15.91 -8.70
C ASP A 354 12.53 16.10 -7.38
N TYR A 355 13.06 15.61 -6.26
CA TYR A 355 12.47 15.78 -4.92
C TYR A 355 13.00 16.99 -4.16
N PHE A 356 13.85 17.82 -4.79
CA PHE A 356 14.40 19.03 -4.19
C PHE A 356 13.91 20.26 -4.97
N THR A 357 13.51 21.31 -4.27
CA THR A 357 12.93 22.54 -4.85
C THR A 357 13.92 23.37 -5.67
N GLU A 358 15.22 23.15 -5.51
CA GLU A 358 16.27 23.88 -6.23
C GLU A 358 16.68 23.19 -7.55
N GLY A 359 16.43 23.86 -8.68
CA GLY A 359 17.17 23.63 -9.93
C GLY A 359 16.66 22.53 -10.86
N THR A 360 15.37 22.16 -10.82
CA THR A 360 14.77 21.26 -11.82
C THR A 360 13.45 21.79 -12.38
N ASP A 361 13.23 21.58 -13.68
CA ASP A 361 11.96 21.89 -14.35
C ASP A 361 10.89 20.79 -14.13
N THR A 362 11.23 19.72 -13.40
CA THR A 362 10.42 18.49 -13.25
C THR A 362 10.30 18.04 -11.80
N VAL A 363 9.54 18.80 -10.99
CA VAL A 363 9.28 18.49 -9.58
C VAL A 363 8.47 17.20 -9.46
N ALA A 364 8.89 16.28 -8.57
CA ALA A 364 8.17 15.04 -8.29
C ALA A 364 6.99 15.29 -7.34
N PRO A 365 5.80 14.71 -7.59
CA PRO A 365 4.66 14.86 -6.70
C PRO A 365 4.87 14.12 -5.38
N LEU A 366 4.46 14.76 -4.28
CA LEU A 366 4.33 14.14 -2.95
C LEU A 366 2.86 13.93 -2.54
N SER A 367 1.93 14.44 -3.34
CA SER A 367 0.48 14.27 -3.17
C SER A 367 -0.14 13.92 -4.52
N PHE A 368 -1.14 13.04 -4.54
CA PHE A 368 -1.62 12.38 -5.75
C PHE A 368 -3.13 12.57 -5.94
N ASP A 369 -3.55 12.71 -7.19
CA ASP A 369 -4.97 12.67 -7.55
C ASP A 369 -5.49 11.22 -7.50
N VAL A 370 -4.66 10.24 -7.86
CA VAL A 370 -5.04 8.82 -7.80
C VAL A 370 -3.97 7.99 -7.13
N ILE A 371 -4.39 7.08 -6.24
CA ILE A 371 -3.53 6.06 -5.65
C ILE A 371 -4.15 4.69 -5.92
N ASP A 372 -3.47 3.85 -6.70
CA ASP A 372 -3.86 2.45 -6.89
C ASP A 372 -2.95 1.55 -6.07
N THR A 373 -3.54 0.69 -5.22
CA THR A 373 -2.78 -0.21 -4.36
C THR A 373 -2.64 -1.62 -4.92
N SER A 374 -3.08 -1.88 -6.16
CA SER A 374 -3.19 -3.23 -6.70
C SER A 374 -3.89 -4.17 -5.68
N ASN A 375 -3.52 -5.44 -5.65
CA ASN A 375 -3.97 -6.41 -4.66
C ASN A 375 -3.14 -6.40 -3.35
N LEU A 376 -2.42 -5.31 -3.04
CA LEU A 376 -1.60 -5.26 -1.83
C LEU A 376 -2.41 -5.35 -0.54
N MET A 377 -3.73 -5.13 -0.58
CA MET A 377 -4.61 -5.33 0.56
C MET A 377 -4.57 -6.78 1.07
N ASP A 378 -4.41 -7.76 0.17
CA ASP A 378 -4.24 -9.18 0.51
C ASP A 378 -2.94 -9.45 1.28
N HIS A 379 -1.97 -8.53 1.27
CA HIS A 379 -0.63 -8.71 1.83
C HIS A 379 -0.36 -7.80 3.02
N LEU A 380 -0.76 -6.53 2.92
CA LEU A 380 -0.45 -5.48 3.89
C LEU A 380 -1.64 -5.16 4.81
N GLY A 381 -2.86 -5.57 4.46
CA GLY A 381 -4.08 -5.24 5.19
C GLY A 381 -4.62 -3.84 4.88
N CYS A 382 -5.94 -3.67 4.97
CA CYS A 382 -6.63 -2.44 4.59
C CYS A 382 -6.21 -1.25 5.47
N LEU A 383 -6.25 -1.41 6.81
CA LEU A 383 -5.94 -0.32 7.74
C LEU A 383 -4.52 0.24 7.55
N ASN A 384 -3.52 -0.63 7.35
CA ASN A 384 -2.16 -0.23 7.06
C ASN A 384 -2.12 0.63 5.78
N LEU A 385 -2.68 0.12 4.68
CA LEU A 385 -2.70 0.83 3.40
C LEU A 385 -3.39 2.19 3.50
N LEU A 386 -4.59 2.26 4.08
CA LEU A 386 -5.32 3.52 4.21
C LEU A 386 -4.59 4.53 5.10
N THR A 387 -3.96 4.08 6.17
CA THR A 387 -3.16 4.93 7.07
C THR A 387 -1.92 5.50 6.39
N ALA A 388 -1.26 4.71 5.54
CA ALA A 388 -0.04 5.14 4.87
C ALA A 388 -0.31 5.93 3.57
N ALA A 389 -1.28 5.51 2.76
CA ALA A 389 -1.54 6.12 1.45
C ALA A 389 -2.63 7.20 1.49
N GLY A 390 -3.61 7.11 2.39
CA GLY A 390 -4.70 8.09 2.50
C GLY A 390 -4.22 9.55 2.66
N PRO A 391 -3.23 9.84 3.53
CA PRO A 391 -2.68 11.20 3.69
C PRO A 391 -1.96 11.75 2.45
N LEU A 392 -1.66 10.92 1.46
CA LEU A 392 -1.01 11.34 0.21
C LEU A 392 -2.03 11.75 -0.86
N LEU A 393 -3.34 11.63 -0.61
CA LEU A 393 -4.34 12.17 -1.53
C LEU A 393 -4.31 13.69 -1.51
N LYS A 394 -4.40 14.31 -2.70
CA LYS A 394 -4.66 15.75 -2.80
C LYS A 394 -6.00 16.08 -2.13
N GLN A 395 -6.10 17.31 -1.63
CA GLN A 395 -7.29 17.83 -0.97
C GLN A 395 -8.34 18.26 -2.03
N LYS A 396 -8.80 17.28 -2.82
CA LYS A 396 -9.87 17.43 -3.83
C LYS A 396 -10.84 16.26 -3.70
N PRO A 397 -12.15 16.42 -3.97
CA PRO A 397 -13.08 15.30 -3.96
C PRO A 397 -12.93 14.37 -5.16
N THR A 398 -12.24 14.79 -6.22
CA THR A 398 -11.87 13.92 -7.34
C THR A 398 -10.76 12.95 -6.96
N SER A 399 -9.98 13.26 -5.91
CA SER A 399 -8.87 12.43 -5.48
C SER A 399 -9.34 11.10 -4.88
N THR A 400 -8.79 9.99 -5.39
CA THR A 400 -9.27 8.64 -5.09
C THR A 400 -8.13 7.69 -4.76
N LEU A 401 -8.27 6.95 -3.67
CA LEU A 401 -7.46 5.78 -3.37
C LEU A 401 -8.28 4.52 -3.66
N SER A 402 -7.72 3.58 -4.41
CA SER A 402 -8.35 2.32 -4.78
C SER A 402 -7.64 1.14 -4.12
N THR A 403 -8.40 0.30 -3.41
CA THR A 403 -7.91 -0.97 -2.83
C THR A 403 -8.58 -2.16 -3.48
N GLU A 404 -7.80 -3.18 -3.87
CA GLU A 404 -8.31 -4.42 -4.48
C GLU A 404 -8.04 -5.64 -3.61
N VAL A 405 -9.03 -6.54 -3.50
CA VAL A 405 -8.91 -7.88 -2.89
C VAL A 405 -9.06 -8.93 -3.97
N LEU A 406 -8.14 -9.91 -3.99
CA LEU A 406 -8.26 -11.13 -4.78
C LEU A 406 -8.41 -12.38 -3.91
N VAL A 407 -8.04 -12.31 -2.63
CA VAL A 407 -8.08 -13.46 -1.72
C VAL A 407 -8.85 -13.10 -0.45
N PRO A 408 -10.19 -12.98 -0.51
CA PRO A 408 -10.98 -12.81 0.72
C PRO A 408 -10.77 -14.05 1.59
N ARG A 409 -10.46 -13.82 2.86
CA ARG A 409 -10.15 -14.90 3.81
C ARG A 409 -11.34 -15.24 4.70
N GLU A 410 -12.43 -14.49 4.57
CA GLU A 410 -13.64 -14.62 5.35
C GLU A 410 -14.63 -15.58 4.69
N VAL A 411 -15.48 -16.21 5.50
CA VAL A 411 -16.44 -17.21 4.99
C VAL A 411 -17.46 -16.56 4.06
N ASN A 412 -17.80 -15.30 4.33
CA ASN A 412 -18.84 -14.57 3.63
C ASN A 412 -18.56 -13.06 3.63
N MET A 413 -19.34 -12.32 2.83
CA MET A 413 -19.19 -10.88 2.65
C MET A 413 -19.48 -10.06 3.92
N ASP A 414 -20.38 -10.51 4.80
CA ASP A 414 -20.70 -9.78 6.03
C ASP A 414 -19.53 -9.83 7.00
N GLN A 415 -18.88 -10.99 7.11
CA GLN A 415 -17.67 -11.15 7.91
C GLN A 415 -16.49 -10.38 7.28
N PHE A 416 -16.36 -10.39 5.95
CA PHE A 416 -15.38 -9.56 5.25
C PHE A 416 -15.55 -8.08 5.58
N LYS A 417 -16.78 -7.56 5.47
CA LYS A 417 -17.09 -6.15 5.81
C LYS A 417 -16.76 -5.83 7.26
N LYS A 418 -17.16 -6.70 8.20
CA LYS A 418 -16.87 -6.52 9.63
C LYS A 418 -15.37 -6.47 9.93
N ASN A 419 -14.58 -7.27 9.22
CA ASN A 419 -13.14 -7.40 9.45
C ASN A 419 -12.29 -6.46 8.59
N LEU A 420 -12.89 -5.71 7.66
CA LEU A 420 -12.16 -4.85 6.73
C LEU A 420 -11.36 -3.77 7.48
N LEU A 421 -12.05 -3.05 8.39
CA LEU A 421 -11.47 -1.99 9.22
C LEU A 421 -11.58 -2.25 10.74
N PHE A 422 -12.11 -3.41 11.14
CA PHE A 422 -12.33 -3.81 12.54
C PHE A 422 -13.21 -2.86 13.37
N GLY A 423 -14.01 -2.04 12.70
CA GLY A 423 -15.00 -1.14 13.28
C GLY A 423 -16.03 -0.77 12.21
N ASP A 424 -16.93 0.15 12.55
CA ASP A 424 -17.85 0.71 11.55
C ASP A 424 -17.07 1.38 10.40
N ILE A 425 -17.30 0.93 9.17
CA ILE A 425 -16.48 1.30 8.01
C ILE A 425 -16.47 2.82 7.78
N PRO A 426 -17.64 3.51 7.71
CA PRO A 426 -17.69 4.97 7.65
C PRO A 426 -16.92 5.68 8.77
N THR A 427 -17.11 5.24 10.00
CA THR A 427 -16.53 5.90 11.17
C THR A 427 -15.01 5.79 11.17
N VAL A 428 -14.47 4.59 10.93
CA VAL A 428 -13.01 4.39 10.86
C VAL A 428 -12.42 5.06 9.62
N ALA A 429 -13.11 5.04 8.48
CA ALA A 429 -12.66 5.76 7.29
C ALA A 429 -12.59 7.28 7.54
N LEU A 430 -13.58 7.86 8.22
CA LEU A 430 -13.60 9.27 8.60
C LEU A 430 -12.42 9.63 9.51
N LEU A 431 -12.03 8.78 10.46
CA LEU A 431 -10.80 8.96 11.26
C LEU A 431 -9.55 9.04 10.39
N LEU A 432 -9.53 8.29 9.29
CA LEU A 432 -8.47 8.31 8.28
C LEU A 432 -8.65 9.44 7.24
N SER A 433 -9.67 10.31 7.39
CA SER A 433 -10.08 11.37 6.44
C SER A 433 -10.41 10.83 5.06
N LEU A 434 -11.12 9.71 5.04
CA LEU A 434 -11.56 9.02 3.84
C LEU A 434 -13.07 8.76 3.87
N ASN A 435 -13.68 8.80 2.69
CA ASN A 435 -15.06 8.45 2.45
C ASN A 435 -15.15 7.15 1.63
N PRO A 436 -15.74 6.06 2.18
CA PRO A 436 -15.87 4.78 1.50
C PRO A 436 -17.04 4.81 0.50
N VAL A 437 -16.75 4.94 -0.79
CA VAL A 437 -17.77 5.20 -1.84
C VAL A 437 -18.79 4.07 -1.92
N GLU A 438 -18.35 2.83 -2.14
CA GLU A 438 -19.24 1.67 -2.28
C GLU A 438 -20.09 1.43 -1.03
N ASN A 439 -19.57 1.79 0.15
CA ASN A 439 -20.30 1.66 1.39
C ASN A 439 -21.46 2.66 1.47
N TRP A 440 -21.26 3.89 1.01
CA TRP A 440 -22.31 4.90 1.02
C TRP A 440 -23.34 4.70 -0.09
N THR A 441 -22.89 4.47 -1.31
CA THR A 441 -23.77 4.43 -2.49
C THR A 441 -24.45 3.07 -2.68
N GLY A 442 -23.86 1.99 -2.15
CA GLY A 442 -24.28 0.63 -2.45
C GLY A 442 -24.04 0.21 -3.90
N ALA A 443 -23.32 1.03 -4.67
CA ALA A 443 -23.03 0.83 -6.10
C ALA A 443 -21.52 0.69 -6.33
N THR A 444 -21.15 -0.06 -7.36
CA THR A 444 -19.76 -0.21 -7.80
C THR A 444 -19.68 -0.21 -9.33
N ALA A 445 -18.55 0.28 -9.84
CA ALA A 445 -18.14 0.22 -11.24
C ALA A 445 -17.94 -1.20 -11.77
N THR A 446 -17.74 -2.16 -10.87
CA THR A 446 -17.33 -3.52 -11.23
C THR A 446 -18.48 -4.51 -11.05
N SER A 447 -18.64 -5.42 -12.02
CA SER A 447 -19.74 -6.39 -11.99
C SER A 447 -19.52 -7.45 -10.90
N GLY A 448 -20.22 -7.31 -9.78
CA GLY A 448 -20.27 -8.35 -8.74
C GLY A 448 -20.99 -9.63 -9.19
N PHE A 449 -21.88 -9.53 -10.19
CA PHE A 449 -22.57 -10.69 -10.76
C PHE A 449 -21.61 -11.63 -11.48
N ASP A 450 -20.69 -11.07 -12.26
CA ASP A 450 -19.74 -11.87 -13.03
C ASP A 450 -18.76 -12.61 -12.10
N GLU A 451 -18.23 -11.93 -11.08
CA GLU A 451 -17.36 -12.56 -10.09
C GLU A 451 -18.09 -13.67 -9.31
N ARG A 452 -19.37 -13.46 -8.93
CA ARG A 452 -20.18 -14.51 -8.29
C ARG A 452 -20.46 -15.70 -9.20
N SER A 453 -20.80 -15.43 -10.46
CA SER A 453 -21.06 -16.48 -11.46
C SER A 453 -19.79 -17.31 -11.74
N MET A 454 -18.62 -16.66 -11.80
CA MET A 454 -17.33 -17.33 -11.93
C MET A 454 -17.04 -18.24 -10.72
N LEU A 455 -17.32 -17.77 -9.49
CA LEU A 455 -17.16 -18.58 -8.29
C LEU A 455 -18.06 -19.82 -8.30
N GLU A 456 -19.32 -19.67 -8.72
CA GLU A 456 -20.28 -20.77 -8.86
C GLU A 456 -19.83 -21.79 -9.93
N MET A 457 -19.34 -21.31 -11.08
CA MET A 457 -18.74 -22.18 -12.11
C MET A 457 -17.53 -22.97 -11.63
N ALA A 458 -16.75 -22.40 -10.69
CA ALA A 458 -15.62 -23.08 -10.08
C ALA A 458 -16.02 -24.15 -9.02
N GLY A 459 -17.32 -24.37 -8.76
CA GLY A 459 -17.87 -25.42 -7.88
C GLY A 459 -17.94 -25.04 -6.39
N SER A 460 -18.00 -26.04 -5.48
CA SER A 460 -18.19 -25.82 -4.03
C SER A 460 -16.94 -26.00 -3.14
N ARG A 461 -15.81 -26.51 -3.66
CA ARG A 461 -14.56 -26.63 -2.86
C ARG A 461 -13.91 -25.26 -2.64
N ALA A 462 -14.02 -24.71 -1.43
CA ALA A 462 -13.50 -23.39 -1.06
C ALA A 462 -11.99 -23.21 -1.34
N ASP A 463 -11.22 -24.31 -1.31
CA ASP A 463 -9.74 -24.26 -1.22
C ASP A 463 -9.00 -24.42 -2.56
N SER A 464 -9.61 -24.06 -3.70
CA SER A 464 -8.90 -24.14 -4.98
C SER A 464 -8.17 -22.83 -5.27
N PRO A 465 -6.86 -22.83 -5.60
CA PRO A 465 -6.11 -21.65 -6.08
C PRO A 465 -6.68 -21.07 -7.40
N THR A 466 -7.72 -21.70 -7.94
CA THR A 466 -8.52 -21.26 -9.09
C THR A 466 -9.72 -20.38 -8.71
N ARG A 467 -9.94 -20.09 -7.41
CA ARG A 467 -10.95 -19.15 -6.91
C ARG A 467 -10.29 -17.95 -6.26
N GLN A 468 -10.42 -16.80 -6.89
CA GLN A 468 -9.92 -15.52 -6.38
C GLN A 468 -10.95 -14.46 -6.79
N PRO A 469 -12.03 -14.24 -6.03
CA PRO A 469 -12.98 -13.19 -6.39
C PRO A 469 -12.31 -11.83 -6.29
N ARG A 470 -12.72 -10.92 -7.16
CA ARG A 470 -12.17 -9.57 -7.22
C ARG A 470 -13.15 -8.56 -6.63
N PHE A 471 -12.69 -7.79 -5.65
CA PHE A 471 -13.44 -6.65 -5.09
C PHE A 471 -12.56 -5.40 -5.09
N ILE A 472 -13.10 -4.29 -5.59
CA ILE A 472 -12.44 -2.98 -5.58
C ILE A 472 -13.25 -2.06 -4.67
N LEU A 473 -12.57 -1.34 -3.79
CA LEU A 473 -13.15 -0.31 -2.93
C LEU A 473 -12.45 1.02 -3.20
N HIS A 474 -13.24 2.08 -3.34
CA HIS A 474 -12.76 3.44 -3.57
C HIS A 474 -12.93 4.28 -2.31
N TRP A 475 -11.87 5.00 -1.97
CA TRP A 475 -11.75 5.84 -0.80
C TRP A 475 -11.47 7.27 -1.27
N LYS A 476 -12.46 8.14 -1.11
CA LYS A 476 -12.34 9.56 -1.49
C LYS A 476 -11.81 10.38 -0.33
N SER A 477 -11.05 11.43 -0.61
CA SER A 477 -10.63 12.37 0.43
C SER A 477 -11.85 13.02 1.10
N THR A 478 -11.84 13.16 2.43
CA THR A 478 -12.85 13.96 3.16
C THR A 478 -12.56 15.46 3.08
N ALA A 479 -11.58 15.88 2.28
CA ALA A 479 -11.19 17.27 2.08
C ALA A 479 -12.40 18.15 1.80
N ILE A 480 -12.66 19.07 2.73
CA ILE A 480 -13.65 20.14 2.57
C ILE A 480 -13.01 21.20 1.68
N TYR A 481 -13.71 21.60 0.62
CA TYR A 481 -13.17 22.58 -0.32
C TYR A 481 -12.85 23.90 0.39
N LYS A 482 -11.62 24.39 0.22
CA LYS A 482 -11.26 25.82 0.27
C LYS A 482 -11.67 26.63 1.51
N GLU A 483 -11.97 26.01 2.65
CA GLU A 483 -12.10 26.74 3.91
C GLU A 483 -10.80 26.57 4.68
N THR A 484 -10.21 27.71 5.05
CA THR A 484 -8.92 27.91 5.73
C THR A 484 -8.26 26.70 6.36
N ALA A 485 -6.94 26.59 6.14
CA ALA A 485 -5.88 25.72 6.67
C ALA A 485 -6.13 24.51 7.60
N ASN A 486 -7.28 24.30 8.27
CA ASN A 486 -7.79 23.04 8.82
C ASN A 486 -9.18 23.28 9.50
N PRO A 487 -10.33 22.88 8.92
CA PRO A 487 -11.48 22.56 9.76
C PRO A 487 -11.19 21.28 10.53
N SER A 488 -10.81 21.40 11.81
CA SER A 488 -10.46 20.24 12.65
C SER A 488 -11.71 19.44 12.98
N LEU A 489 -11.79 18.20 12.52
CA LEU A 489 -12.71 17.21 13.06
C LEU A 489 -12.20 16.75 14.42
N SER A 490 -12.98 17.00 15.46
CA SER A 490 -12.67 16.62 16.84
C SER A 490 -13.61 15.54 17.38
N PHE A 491 -13.13 14.77 18.35
CA PHE A 491 -13.87 13.76 19.08
C PHE A 491 -13.70 13.99 20.59
N GLU A 492 -14.67 13.52 21.38
CA GLU A 492 -14.50 13.41 22.83
C GLU A 492 -13.51 12.27 23.17
N SER A 493 -12.65 12.51 24.16
CA SER A 493 -11.51 11.64 24.49
C SER A 493 -11.94 10.22 24.86
N LYS A 494 -12.95 10.06 25.70
CA LYS A 494 -13.43 8.75 26.15
C LYS A 494 -14.19 8.00 25.04
N GLU A 495 -14.97 8.70 24.23
CA GLU A 495 -15.64 8.13 23.05
C GLU A 495 -14.64 7.58 22.04
N LEU A 496 -13.63 8.36 21.66
CA LEU A 496 -12.61 7.92 20.71
C LEU A 496 -11.75 6.79 21.28
N ALA A 497 -11.41 6.82 22.58
CA ALA A 497 -10.69 5.74 23.24
C ALA A 497 -11.48 4.42 23.17
N GLY A 498 -12.79 4.44 23.43
CA GLY A 498 -13.65 3.27 23.31
C GLY A 498 -13.74 2.70 21.90
N LEU A 499 -13.88 3.57 20.88
CA LEU A 499 -13.88 3.16 19.48
C LEU A 499 -12.55 2.51 19.07
N LEU A 500 -11.42 3.15 19.38
CA LEU A 500 -10.11 2.60 19.03
C LEU A 500 -9.74 1.35 19.82
N PHE A 501 -10.27 1.18 21.02
CA PHE A 501 -10.15 -0.08 21.76
C PHE A 501 -10.90 -1.22 21.05
N GLN A 502 -12.08 -0.97 20.46
CA GLN A 502 -12.78 -1.96 19.64
C GLN A 502 -11.98 -2.32 18.38
N VAL A 503 -11.43 -1.32 17.69
CA VAL A 503 -10.55 -1.55 16.53
C VAL A 503 -9.31 -2.37 16.93
N TYR A 504 -8.68 -2.02 18.04
CA TYR A 504 -7.53 -2.74 18.61
C TYR A 504 -7.89 -4.20 18.89
N THR A 505 -8.97 -4.48 19.62
CA THR A 505 -9.38 -5.86 19.93
C THR A 505 -9.72 -6.67 18.67
N GLY A 506 -10.28 -6.03 17.64
CA GLY A 506 -10.49 -6.65 16.34
C GLY A 506 -9.19 -7.00 15.61
N MET A 507 -8.25 -6.05 15.50
CA MET A 507 -6.95 -6.22 14.81
C MET A 507 -6.15 -7.41 15.35
N PHE A 508 -6.26 -7.70 16.65
CA PHE A 508 -5.46 -8.71 17.36
C PHE A 508 -6.29 -9.86 17.94
N SER A 509 -7.52 -10.04 17.44
CA SER A 509 -8.45 -11.08 17.88
C SER A 509 -7.92 -12.52 17.74
N ASN A 510 -6.93 -12.75 16.87
CA ASN A 510 -6.27 -14.03 16.66
C ASN A 510 -5.33 -14.45 17.81
N GLU A 511 -4.96 -13.52 18.69
CA GLU A 511 -4.12 -13.77 19.88
C GLU A 511 -4.92 -14.40 21.04
N ASN A 512 -6.21 -14.69 20.85
CA ASN A 512 -7.01 -15.42 21.84
C ASN A 512 -7.04 -16.95 21.55
N PRO A 513 -6.35 -17.78 22.37
CA PRO A 513 -6.24 -19.22 22.12
C PRO A 513 -7.53 -20.01 22.39
N THR A 514 -8.55 -19.45 23.05
CA THR A 514 -9.82 -20.15 23.27
C THR A 514 -10.59 -20.41 21.96
N GLY A 515 -10.35 -19.59 20.93
CA GLY A 515 -10.93 -19.75 19.60
C GLY A 515 -10.28 -20.83 18.74
N TRP A 516 -9.18 -21.46 19.19
CA TRP A 516 -8.41 -22.42 18.40
C TRP A 516 -9.06 -23.82 18.30
N LEU A 517 -10.02 -24.11 19.17
CA LEU A 517 -10.65 -25.45 19.30
C LEU A 517 -11.78 -25.73 18.29
N SER A 518 -12.15 -24.79 17.41
CA SER A 518 -13.21 -24.97 16.41
C SER A 518 -12.73 -24.69 14.98
N GLY A 519 -13.07 -25.53 13.99
CA GLY A 519 -12.83 -25.24 12.56
C GLY A 519 -11.35 -25.14 12.14
N ILE A 520 -10.54 -26.13 12.55
CA ILE A 520 -9.06 -26.13 12.44
C ILE A 520 -8.55 -25.90 11.00
N GLN A 521 -9.13 -26.56 10.01
CA GLN A 521 -8.55 -26.57 8.65
C GLN A 521 -8.68 -25.23 7.92
N ASP A 522 -9.84 -24.58 8.03
CA ASP A 522 -10.16 -23.29 7.42
C ASP A 522 -9.44 -22.13 8.16
N LYS A 523 -9.30 -22.22 9.49
CA LYS A 523 -8.55 -21.24 10.30
C LYS A 523 -7.04 -21.27 10.05
N LEU A 524 -6.45 -22.43 9.77
CA LEU A 524 -5.01 -22.58 9.56
C LEU A 524 -4.49 -21.79 8.33
N GLN A 525 -5.25 -21.75 7.23
CA GLN A 525 -4.86 -20.95 6.05
C GLN A 525 -5.12 -19.46 6.25
N ARG A 526 -6.20 -19.09 6.96
CA ARG A 526 -6.57 -17.70 7.23
C ARG A 526 -5.62 -17.01 8.20
N GLN A 527 -5.12 -17.73 9.20
CA GLN A 527 -4.20 -17.22 10.23
C GLN A 527 -2.72 -17.25 9.81
N ALA A 528 -2.38 -17.86 8.68
CA ALA A 528 -1.01 -17.84 8.15
C ALA A 528 -0.52 -16.44 7.74
N TYR A 529 -1.45 -15.47 7.62
CA TYR A 529 -1.19 -14.12 7.13
C TYR A 529 -1.86 -13.08 8.02
N THR A 530 -1.26 -12.83 9.19
CA THR A 530 -1.60 -11.67 10.03
C THR A 530 -1.00 -10.42 9.39
N HIS A 531 -1.79 -9.36 9.23
CA HIS A 531 -1.34 -8.12 8.59
C HIS A 531 -0.78 -7.09 9.56
N TYR A 532 -1.17 -7.18 10.83
CA TYR A 532 -1.01 -6.10 11.78
C TYR A 532 -0.02 -6.46 12.88
N THR A 533 0.72 -5.46 13.32
CA THR A 533 1.59 -5.44 14.50
C THR A 533 1.13 -4.30 15.41
N ARG A 534 1.65 -4.19 16.63
CA ARG A 534 1.28 -3.03 17.47
C ARG A 534 1.75 -1.72 16.86
N SER A 535 2.83 -1.74 16.08
CA SER A 535 3.28 -0.58 15.30
C SER A 535 2.28 -0.13 14.21
N SER A 536 1.44 -1.04 13.68
CA SER A 536 0.32 -0.70 12.78
C SER A 536 -0.70 0.19 13.49
N PHE A 537 -1.07 -0.19 14.72
CA PHE A 537 -2.02 0.58 15.53
C PHE A 537 -1.43 1.94 15.92
N VAL A 538 -0.14 1.96 16.29
CA VAL A 538 0.58 3.23 16.57
C VAL A 538 0.62 4.15 15.33
N ALA A 539 0.69 3.63 14.11
CA ALA A 539 0.60 4.46 12.90
C ALA A 539 -0.76 5.16 12.77
N ILE A 540 -1.87 4.49 13.14
CA ILE A 540 -3.21 5.10 13.19
C ILE A 540 -3.24 6.20 14.26
N LEU A 541 -2.73 5.92 15.46
CA LEU A 541 -2.62 6.89 16.55
C LEU A 541 -1.78 8.12 16.14
N SER A 542 -0.70 7.90 15.39
CA SER A 542 0.15 8.98 14.86
C SER A 542 -0.64 9.91 13.94
N LEU A 543 -1.53 9.37 13.11
CA LEU A 543 -2.36 10.17 12.22
C LEU A 543 -3.41 10.99 12.99
N ILE A 544 -4.04 10.39 14.01
CA ILE A 544 -4.98 11.08 14.91
C ILE A 544 -4.28 12.24 15.64
N ARG A 545 -3.06 12.02 16.13
CA ARG A 545 -2.24 13.07 16.76
C ARG A 545 -1.89 14.17 15.77
N ARG A 546 -1.39 13.83 14.58
CA ARG A 546 -1.03 14.80 13.53
C ARG A 546 -2.20 15.72 13.16
N ARG A 547 -3.42 15.19 13.18
CA ARG A 547 -4.64 15.93 12.83
C ARG A 547 -5.31 16.63 14.01
N ASN A 548 -4.73 16.54 15.21
CA ASN A 548 -5.26 17.17 16.42
C ASN A 548 -6.75 16.86 16.68
N MET A 549 -7.15 15.59 16.50
CA MET A 549 -8.56 15.20 16.54
C MET A 549 -9.12 15.03 17.96
N VAL A 550 -8.27 15.10 18.99
CA VAL A 550 -8.64 14.82 20.37
C VAL A 550 -7.68 15.50 21.33
N VAL A 551 -8.12 15.75 22.57
CA VAL A 551 -7.22 16.12 23.67
C VAL A 551 -6.34 14.91 23.99
N TRP A 552 -5.12 14.95 23.46
CA TRP A 552 -4.26 13.76 23.33
C TRP A 552 -3.97 13.06 24.64
N ASP A 553 -3.64 13.82 25.69
CA ASP A 553 -3.24 13.23 26.96
C ASP A 553 -4.42 12.48 27.60
N ASP A 554 -5.59 13.11 27.73
CA ASP A 554 -6.80 12.48 28.27
C ASP A 554 -7.18 11.23 27.48
N PHE A 555 -7.19 11.32 26.15
CA PHE A 555 -7.51 10.19 25.27
C PHE A 555 -6.56 9.02 25.44
N MET A 556 -5.25 9.29 25.48
CA MET A 556 -4.26 8.24 25.62
C MET A 556 -4.33 7.58 27.01
N HIS A 557 -4.60 8.34 28.08
CA HIS A 557 -4.81 7.76 29.41
C HIS A 557 -5.99 6.77 29.40
N GLU A 558 -7.15 7.17 28.88
CA GLU A 558 -8.33 6.32 28.77
C GLU A 558 -8.06 5.08 27.90
N LEU A 559 -7.40 5.25 26.75
CA LEU A 559 -7.08 4.14 25.85
C LEU A 559 -6.08 3.15 26.48
N TYR A 560 -5.08 3.64 27.21
CA TYR A 560 -4.14 2.80 27.95
C TYR A 560 -4.85 1.95 28.99
N ASP A 561 -5.73 2.56 29.78
CA ASP A 561 -6.48 1.86 30.80
C ASP A 561 -7.35 0.76 30.19
N LEU A 562 -8.02 1.02 29.06
CA LEU A 562 -8.79 0.01 28.34
C LEU A 562 -7.90 -1.15 27.84
N ILE A 563 -6.76 -0.85 27.23
CA ILE A 563 -5.85 -1.85 26.65
C ILE A 563 -5.17 -2.70 27.73
N LEU A 564 -4.63 -2.08 28.78
CA LEU A 564 -3.85 -2.78 29.81
C LEU A 564 -4.71 -3.63 30.74
N ASN A 565 -5.98 -3.25 30.93
CA ASN A 565 -6.93 -4.01 31.73
C ASN A 565 -7.75 -5.04 30.89
N ASP A 566 -7.49 -5.15 29.59
CA ASP A 566 -8.16 -6.14 28.74
C ASP A 566 -7.70 -7.56 29.06
N ALA A 567 -8.65 -8.40 29.50
CA ALA A 567 -8.44 -9.82 29.73
C ALA A 567 -8.76 -10.69 28.50
N SER A 568 -9.30 -10.10 27.42
CA SER A 568 -9.76 -10.86 26.25
C SER A 568 -8.62 -11.30 25.33
N ILE A 569 -7.57 -10.48 25.19
CA ILE A 569 -6.34 -10.80 24.45
C ILE A 569 -5.30 -11.37 25.42
N LYS A 570 -5.22 -12.70 25.53
CA LYS A 570 -4.35 -13.36 26.53
C LYS A 570 -2.86 -13.02 26.40
N PHE A 571 -2.36 -12.76 25.20
CA PHE A 571 -0.98 -12.34 24.97
C PHE A 571 -0.81 -10.81 24.88
N GLY A 572 -1.89 -10.04 25.05
CA GLY A 572 -1.90 -8.59 24.86
C GLY A 572 -0.90 -7.87 25.75
N ALA A 573 -0.79 -8.28 27.02
CA ALA A 573 0.19 -7.74 27.96
C ALA A 573 1.64 -7.97 27.50
N SER A 574 1.93 -9.13 26.88
CA SER A 574 3.27 -9.43 26.35
C SER A 574 3.62 -8.66 25.08
N TYR A 575 2.63 -8.23 24.29
CA TYR A 575 2.86 -7.36 23.13
C TYR A 575 2.79 -5.85 23.47
N ALA A 576 2.35 -5.48 24.68
CA ALA A 576 2.25 -4.08 25.09
C ALA A 576 3.59 -3.36 25.02
N ALA A 577 4.70 -4.04 25.34
CA ALA A 577 6.04 -3.48 25.23
C ALA A 577 6.40 -3.02 23.80
N GLU A 578 5.97 -3.75 22.76
CA GLU A 578 6.16 -3.32 21.37
C GLU A 578 5.39 -2.01 21.10
N MET A 579 4.10 -1.96 21.46
CA MET A 579 3.26 -0.76 21.28
C MET A 579 3.90 0.46 21.93
N ILE A 580 4.28 0.29 23.20
CA ILE A 580 4.92 1.29 24.04
C ILE A 580 6.19 1.83 23.40
N THR A 581 7.06 0.95 22.91
CA THR A 581 8.32 1.35 22.28
C THR A 581 8.08 2.27 21.10
N TYR A 582 7.10 1.94 20.24
CA TYR A 582 6.82 2.76 19.06
C TYR A 582 6.12 4.08 19.40
N LEU A 583 5.34 4.14 20.49
CA LEU A 583 4.85 5.42 21.01
C LEU A 583 6.00 6.31 21.49
N ASP A 584 7.00 5.74 22.18
CA ASP A 584 8.19 6.48 22.64
C ASP A 584 9.05 6.96 21.46
N VAL A 585 9.34 6.07 20.50
CA VAL A 585 10.14 6.35 19.30
C VAL A 585 9.55 7.50 18.46
N LEU A 586 8.23 7.71 18.54
CA LEU A 586 7.50 8.76 17.82
C LEU A 586 7.13 9.95 18.71
N GLY A 587 7.53 9.97 19.98
CA GLY A 587 7.18 11.07 20.91
C GLY A 587 5.68 11.19 21.21
N LEU A 588 4.94 10.09 21.16
CA LEU A 588 3.48 10.04 21.29
C LEU A 588 2.99 9.70 22.72
N ARG A 589 3.87 9.33 23.63
CA ARG A 589 3.47 8.93 24.99
C ARG A 589 3.20 10.16 25.88
N PRO A 590 2.04 10.22 26.60
CA PRO A 590 1.69 11.37 27.47
C PRO A 590 2.53 11.56 28.74
N MET A 591 3.34 10.60 29.20
CA MET A 591 4.16 10.75 30.41
C MET A 591 5.48 9.96 30.30
N PRO A 592 6.66 10.61 30.43
CA PRO A 592 7.97 10.01 30.15
C PRO A 592 8.66 9.31 31.33
N ASP A 593 7.97 8.97 32.43
CA ASP A 593 8.61 8.37 33.63
C ASP A 593 9.23 6.96 33.41
N THR A 594 9.32 6.48 32.16
CA THR A 594 10.00 5.25 31.74
C THR A 594 11.53 5.35 31.71
N GLU A 595 12.10 6.55 31.79
CA GLU A 595 13.56 6.72 31.82
C GLU A 595 14.17 6.36 33.19
N LEU A 596 13.43 6.61 34.29
CA LEU A 596 13.96 6.46 35.65
C LEU A 596 14.44 5.03 35.94
N PRO A 597 13.70 3.94 35.62
CA PRO A 597 14.20 2.58 35.84
C PRO A 597 15.46 2.26 35.02
N SER A 598 15.53 2.76 33.78
CA SER A 598 16.66 2.52 32.88
C SER A 598 17.91 3.26 33.34
N GLN A 599 17.79 4.53 33.75
CA GLN A 599 18.89 5.33 34.28
C GLN A 599 19.42 4.73 35.59
N LEU A 600 18.54 4.28 36.49
CA LEU A 600 18.94 3.61 37.73
C LEU A 600 19.69 2.30 37.44
N ALA A 601 19.26 1.53 36.44
CA ALA A 601 19.92 0.30 36.04
C ALA A 601 21.33 0.55 35.47
N VAL A 602 21.47 1.55 34.60
CA VAL A 602 22.76 1.92 33.99
C VAL A 602 23.75 2.47 35.02
N ASN A 603 23.29 3.20 36.04
CA ASN A 603 24.15 3.67 37.13
C ASN A 603 24.72 2.54 38.02
N SER A 604 24.27 1.30 37.84
CA SER A 604 24.80 0.15 38.56
C SER A 604 26.21 -0.21 38.05
N PRO A 605 27.21 -0.41 38.93
CA PRO A 605 28.54 -0.87 38.55
C PRO A 605 28.59 -2.24 37.84
N GLN A 606 27.49 -2.99 37.91
CA GLN A 606 27.34 -4.29 37.26
C GLN A 606 26.84 -4.17 35.82
N CYS A 607 26.35 -2.99 35.42
CA CYS A 607 25.79 -2.78 34.10
C CYS A 607 26.90 -2.58 33.06
N PRO A 608 26.96 -3.39 31.99
CA PRO A 608 27.91 -3.17 30.91
C PRO A 608 27.75 -1.81 30.21
N LEU A 609 26.56 -1.20 30.29
CA LEU A 609 26.27 0.12 29.70
C LEU A 609 26.56 1.29 30.66
N GLN A 610 27.16 1.07 31.82
CA GLN A 610 27.36 2.08 32.89
C GLN A 610 28.06 3.39 32.49
N HIS A 611 28.72 3.42 31.32
CA HIS A 611 29.42 4.58 30.81
C HIS A 611 28.58 5.42 29.83
N TRP A 612 27.33 5.03 29.58
CA TRP A 612 26.44 5.80 28.71
C TRP A 612 25.96 7.05 29.42
N GLU A 613 26.22 8.21 28.84
CA GLU A 613 25.76 9.49 29.36
C GLU A 613 24.24 9.64 29.18
N HIS A 614 23.72 9.21 28.02
CA HIS A 614 22.30 9.25 27.73
C HIS A 614 21.78 7.91 27.21
N VAL A 615 20.86 7.32 27.99
CA VAL A 615 20.13 6.11 27.63
C VAL A 615 18.78 6.52 27.05
N PRO A 616 18.54 6.33 25.75
CA PRO A 616 17.25 6.66 25.15
C PRO A 616 16.13 5.78 25.75
N SER A 617 14.86 6.15 25.55
CA SER A 617 13.70 5.34 25.97
C SER A 617 13.57 4.00 25.22
N SER A 618 14.18 3.92 24.02
CA SER A 618 14.21 2.72 23.19
C SER A 618 15.64 2.35 22.77
N LEU A 619 15.94 1.06 22.73
CA LEU A 619 17.19 0.48 22.24
C LEU A 619 16.92 -0.46 21.07
N CYS A 620 17.96 -0.76 20.29
CA CYS A 620 17.93 -1.77 19.25
C CYS A 620 18.70 -3.01 19.72
N VAL A 621 18.03 -4.15 19.73
CA VAL A 621 18.64 -5.46 20.02
C VAL A 621 18.84 -6.18 18.69
N THR A 622 20.09 -6.54 18.38
CA THR A 622 20.45 -7.24 17.15
C THR A 622 21.11 -8.57 17.47
N MET A 623 20.57 -9.66 16.93
CA MET A 623 21.01 -11.03 17.16
C MET A 623 21.51 -11.67 15.86
N ILE A 624 22.64 -12.38 15.93
CA ILE A 624 23.18 -13.19 14.83
C ILE A 624 22.62 -14.60 14.94
N ILE A 625 21.88 -15.04 13.93
CA ILE A 625 21.27 -16.38 13.85
C ILE A 625 22.10 -17.28 12.94
N PRO A 626 22.75 -18.32 13.49
CA PRO A 626 23.52 -19.25 12.69
C PRO A 626 22.67 -19.99 11.66
N ARG A 627 23.26 -20.25 10.48
CA ARG A 627 22.55 -20.79 9.32
C ARG A 627 21.96 -22.18 9.56
N GLU A 628 22.61 -22.99 10.37
CA GLU A 628 22.18 -24.33 10.73
C GLU A 628 20.83 -24.36 11.46
N LYS A 629 20.50 -23.31 12.23
CA LYS A 629 19.22 -23.18 12.93
C LYS A 629 18.05 -22.99 11.97
N LEU A 630 18.32 -22.50 10.75
CA LEU A 630 17.31 -22.19 9.74
C LEU A 630 17.08 -23.33 8.72
N ARG A 631 17.82 -24.44 8.83
CA ARG A 631 17.75 -25.55 7.86
C ARG A 631 16.36 -26.15 7.70
N LEU A 632 15.55 -26.12 8.76
CA LEU A 632 14.19 -26.67 8.75
C LEU A 632 13.24 -25.91 7.81
N PHE A 633 13.53 -24.65 7.49
CA PHE A 633 12.72 -23.82 6.62
C PHE A 633 13.11 -23.96 5.14
N LYS A 634 14.36 -24.34 4.83
CA LYS A 634 14.91 -24.41 3.46
C LYS A 634 14.12 -25.31 2.48
N ARG A 635 13.27 -26.22 3.00
CA ARG A 635 12.41 -27.14 2.22
C ARG A 635 10.93 -27.04 2.57
N ALA A 636 10.52 -26.06 3.38
CA ALA A 636 9.11 -25.86 3.67
C ALA A 636 8.41 -25.37 2.39
N SER A 637 7.39 -26.13 1.97
CA SER A 637 6.63 -25.96 0.73
C SER A 637 5.69 -24.74 0.78
N SER A 638 5.14 -24.40 -0.39
CA SER A 638 4.42 -23.21 -0.89
C SER A 638 3.18 -22.71 -0.11
N THR A 639 3.06 -22.99 1.19
CA THR A 639 1.89 -22.61 2.02
C THR A 639 2.20 -21.46 2.98
N GLY A 640 2.66 -20.32 2.46
CA GLY A 640 2.98 -19.11 3.23
C GLY A 640 4.14 -19.29 4.22
N GLY A 641 5.06 -18.33 4.30
CA GLY A 641 6.14 -18.39 5.30
C GLY A 641 5.61 -18.14 6.71
N PRO A 642 6.08 -18.86 7.74
CA PRO A 642 5.65 -18.58 9.11
C PRO A 642 6.13 -17.20 9.54
N ILE A 643 5.35 -16.56 10.42
CA ILE A 643 5.70 -15.28 11.02
C ILE A 643 6.74 -15.51 12.10
N VAL A 644 7.75 -14.65 12.15
CA VAL A 644 8.80 -14.65 13.17
C VAL A 644 8.67 -13.46 14.11
N GLN A 645 9.21 -13.64 15.31
CA GLN A 645 9.25 -12.64 16.36
C GLN A 645 10.56 -12.72 17.15
N MET A 646 10.89 -11.62 17.82
CA MET A 646 11.88 -11.59 18.90
C MET A 646 11.15 -11.61 20.24
N VAL A 647 11.71 -12.30 21.23
CA VAL A 647 11.22 -12.36 22.60
C VAL A 647 12.33 -11.93 23.55
N LEU A 648 12.02 -11.02 24.48
CA LEU A 648 12.83 -10.76 25.66
C LEU A 648 12.15 -11.41 26.86
N ARG A 649 12.87 -12.26 27.58
CA ARG A 649 12.31 -13.04 28.70
C ARG A 649 13.19 -12.98 29.93
N ASP A 650 12.54 -12.72 31.06
CA ASP A 650 13.10 -12.90 32.39
C ASP A 650 12.50 -14.14 33.04
N MET A 651 13.32 -15.17 33.24
CA MET A 651 12.91 -16.44 33.85
C MET A 651 12.65 -16.33 35.37
N GLU A 652 13.24 -15.35 36.06
CA GLU A 652 13.07 -15.20 37.51
C GLU A 652 11.76 -14.49 37.83
N MET A 653 11.42 -13.47 37.02
CA MET A 653 10.20 -12.69 37.17
C MET A 653 8.99 -13.30 36.45
N ASP A 654 9.20 -14.34 35.64
CA ASP A 654 8.21 -14.96 34.75
C ASP A 654 7.52 -13.93 33.82
N VAL A 655 8.32 -12.99 33.30
CA VAL A 655 7.87 -11.92 32.40
C VAL A 655 8.49 -12.11 31.02
N GLN A 656 7.69 -11.93 29.97
CA GLN A 656 8.14 -11.95 28.59
C GLN A 656 7.47 -10.86 27.76
N SER A 657 8.27 -10.26 26.87
CA SER A 657 7.84 -9.26 25.89
C SER A 657 8.07 -9.77 24.47
N PHE A 658 7.07 -9.61 23.60
CA PHE A 658 7.09 -10.08 22.22
C PHE A 658 7.17 -8.91 21.23
N TYR A 659 7.98 -9.09 20.18
CA TYR A 659 8.21 -8.09 19.13
C TYR A 659 8.06 -8.75 17.75
N LEU A 660 7.04 -8.35 17.00
CA LEU A 660 6.76 -8.80 15.62
C LEU A 660 7.32 -7.85 14.57
N ASN A 661 7.48 -6.57 14.91
CA ASN A 661 8.15 -5.59 14.07
C ASN A 661 9.67 -5.76 14.18
N ILE A 662 10.18 -6.72 13.42
CA ILE A 662 11.61 -7.06 13.35
C ILE A 662 12.14 -6.92 11.92
N GLN A 663 13.40 -6.51 11.79
CA GLN A 663 14.14 -6.57 10.54
C GLN A 663 14.92 -7.89 10.49
N ALA A 664 14.80 -8.66 9.41
CA ALA A 664 15.49 -9.95 9.28
C ALA A 664 16.03 -10.17 7.87
N GLY A 665 17.34 -10.38 7.75
CA GLY A 665 17.98 -10.61 6.46
C GLY A 665 19.34 -11.29 6.59
N PHE A 666 19.77 -11.98 5.54
CA PHE A 666 21.08 -12.64 5.53
C PHE A 666 22.20 -11.65 5.23
N GLY A 667 23.28 -11.74 6.00
CA GLY A 667 24.42 -10.85 5.82
C GLY A 667 25.49 -11.01 6.89
N HIS A 668 26.60 -10.31 6.69
CA HIS A 668 27.67 -10.23 7.67
C HIS A 668 27.56 -8.92 8.45
N LEU A 669 27.60 -9.03 9.76
CA LEU A 669 27.58 -7.88 10.67
C LEU A 669 28.99 -7.28 10.74
N LYS A 670 29.07 -5.98 10.49
CA LYS A 670 30.26 -5.16 10.71
C LYS A 670 29.98 -4.23 11.88
N VAL A 671 30.83 -4.34 12.90
CA VAL A 671 30.70 -3.60 14.16
C VAL A 671 31.62 -2.39 14.09
N LEU A 672 31.06 -1.19 14.32
CA LEU A 672 31.78 0.08 14.33
C LEU A 672 31.75 0.64 15.75
N GLY A 673 32.91 0.75 16.39
CA GLY A 673 33.02 1.15 17.80
C GLY A 673 33.23 -0.06 18.73
N GLU A 674 33.43 0.23 20.01
CA GLU A 674 33.67 -0.80 21.02
C GLU A 674 32.36 -1.38 21.54
N ARG A 675 32.36 -2.64 21.95
CA ARG A 675 31.16 -3.28 22.51
C ARG A 675 30.72 -2.53 23.77
N TYR A 676 29.42 -2.27 23.88
CA TYR A 676 28.82 -1.49 24.96
C TYR A 676 29.21 -0.01 24.99
N SER A 677 29.93 0.50 23.99
CA SER A 677 30.13 1.94 23.84
C SER A 677 28.83 2.64 23.40
N GLU A 678 28.70 3.91 23.76
CA GLU A 678 27.52 4.72 23.45
C GLU A 678 27.40 5.05 21.95
N ASP A 679 28.52 5.09 21.24
CA ASP A 679 28.66 5.34 19.80
C ASP A 679 28.68 4.06 18.96
N LEU A 680 28.49 2.89 19.58
CA LEU A 680 28.42 1.61 18.88
C LEU A 680 27.37 1.64 17.77
N ALA A 681 27.83 1.43 16.53
CA ALA A 681 27.00 1.33 15.35
C ALA A 681 27.20 -0.01 14.65
N LEU A 682 26.13 -0.48 14.00
CA LEU A 682 26.13 -1.74 13.26
C LEU A 682 25.87 -1.49 11.78
N GLU A 683 26.71 -2.08 10.94
CA GLU A 683 26.48 -2.17 9.51
C GLU A 683 26.22 -3.64 9.12
N VAL A 684 25.28 -3.88 8.21
CA VAL A 684 25.03 -5.21 7.65
C VAL A 684 25.37 -5.21 6.17
N GLU A 685 26.37 -6.01 5.81
CA GLU A 685 26.67 -6.34 4.42
C GLU A 685 25.80 -7.53 3.98
N GLU A 686 24.83 -7.28 3.10
CA GLU A 686 23.87 -8.28 2.66
C GLU A 686 24.47 -9.41 1.83
N ASP A 687 24.08 -10.65 2.16
CA ASP A 687 24.32 -11.80 1.31
C ASP A 687 23.27 -11.85 0.20
N LYS A 688 23.68 -11.44 -1.01
CA LYS A 688 22.85 -11.40 -2.22
C LYS A 688 22.33 -12.78 -2.65
N GLN A 689 22.94 -13.87 -2.18
CA GLN A 689 22.46 -15.24 -2.43
C GLN A 689 21.42 -15.69 -1.39
N ASN A 690 21.29 -14.95 -0.28
CA ASN A 690 20.19 -15.07 0.67
C ASN A 690 20.01 -16.54 1.15
N TRP A 691 18.85 -17.20 0.97
CA TRP A 691 18.65 -18.60 1.38
C TRP A 691 19.50 -19.65 0.62
N ASP A 692 20.11 -19.27 -0.49
CA ASP A 692 21.09 -20.09 -1.21
C ASP A 692 22.55 -19.75 -0.84
N GLY A 693 22.75 -18.64 -0.13
CA GLY A 693 24.06 -18.17 0.35
C GLY A 693 24.59 -18.90 1.58
N THR A 694 25.58 -18.29 2.24
CA THR A 694 26.30 -18.90 3.37
C THR A 694 26.31 -18.03 4.63
N ALA A 695 25.96 -16.75 4.51
CA ALA A 695 25.93 -15.85 5.64
C ALA A 695 24.87 -16.27 6.69
N PRO A 696 25.07 -15.90 7.97
CA PRO A 696 24.04 -16.00 8.99
C PRO A 696 22.86 -15.06 8.67
N MET A 697 21.74 -15.25 9.37
CA MET A 697 20.65 -14.28 9.37
C MET A 697 20.87 -13.31 10.52
N ILE A 698 20.82 -12.02 10.23
CA ILE A 698 20.80 -10.97 11.24
C ILE A 698 19.34 -10.67 11.52
N VAL A 699 18.99 -10.53 12.80
CA VAL A 699 17.64 -10.16 13.25
C VAL A 699 17.75 -8.98 14.19
N SER A 700 16.99 -7.91 13.96
CA SER A 700 17.01 -6.71 14.79
C SER A 700 15.60 -6.25 15.15
N ALA A 701 15.40 -5.84 16.40
CA ALA A 701 14.14 -5.28 16.89
C ALA A 701 14.42 -4.03 17.73
N VAL A 702 13.49 -3.07 17.69
CA VAL A 702 13.48 -1.94 18.63
C VAL A 702 12.69 -2.37 19.86
N VAL A 703 13.27 -2.19 21.04
CA VAL A 703 12.72 -2.62 22.33
C VAL A 703 12.79 -1.46 23.33
N PRO A 704 11.96 -1.43 24.39
CA PRO A 704 12.08 -0.43 25.43
C PRO A 704 13.37 -0.66 26.23
N SER A 705 14.04 0.43 26.60
CA SER A 705 15.27 0.36 27.39
C SER A 705 15.04 -0.29 28.75
N TRP A 706 13.89 -0.04 29.38
CA TRP A 706 13.53 -0.61 30.68
C TRP A 706 13.32 -2.13 30.63
N VAL A 707 12.96 -2.71 29.47
CA VAL A 707 12.89 -4.17 29.28
C VAL A 707 14.29 -4.74 29.08
N ALA A 708 15.11 -4.10 28.24
CA ALA A 708 16.48 -4.54 27.99
C ALA A 708 17.35 -4.47 29.27
N LEU A 709 17.12 -3.47 30.11
CA LEU A 709 17.85 -3.19 31.35
C LEU A 709 17.16 -3.75 32.60
N GLN A 710 16.12 -4.57 32.44
CA GLN A 710 15.41 -5.17 33.56
C GLN A 710 16.36 -5.96 34.49
N LYS A 711 17.37 -6.62 33.90
CA LYS A 711 18.51 -7.18 34.64
C LYS A 711 19.77 -6.38 34.32
N VAL A 712 20.37 -5.81 35.36
CA VAL A 712 21.55 -4.93 35.23
C VAL A 712 22.74 -5.63 34.57
N ASP A 713 22.89 -6.94 34.78
CA ASP A 713 23.96 -7.76 34.20
C ASP A 713 23.68 -8.21 32.75
N LEU A 714 22.56 -7.79 32.16
CA LEU A 714 22.09 -8.17 30.83
C LEU A 714 21.88 -9.69 30.65
N SER A 715 21.54 -10.41 31.72
CA SER A 715 21.23 -11.85 31.67
C SER A 715 19.83 -12.18 31.11
N THR A 716 19.03 -11.17 30.76
CA THR A 716 17.73 -11.34 30.08
C THR A 716 17.89 -12.17 28.81
N GLU A 717 17.04 -13.19 28.64
CA GLU A 717 17.08 -14.10 27.48
C GLU A 717 16.54 -13.38 26.24
N VAL A 718 17.24 -13.52 25.11
CA VAL A 718 16.81 -13.06 23.79
C VAL A 718 16.52 -14.29 22.94
N ILE A 719 15.29 -14.39 22.44
CA ILE A 719 14.84 -15.55 21.67
C ILE A 719 14.36 -15.10 20.31
N PHE A 720 14.87 -15.73 19.25
CA PHE A 720 14.28 -15.66 17.92
C PHE A 720 13.36 -16.86 17.73
N ALA A 721 12.07 -16.62 17.53
CA ALA A 721 11.03 -17.66 17.52
C ALA A 721 10.00 -17.44 16.42
N LEU A 722 9.19 -18.47 16.13
CA LEU A 722 7.96 -18.27 15.38
C LEU A 722 6.89 -17.62 16.27
N ASN A 723 5.95 -16.90 15.66
CA ASN A 723 4.83 -16.34 16.40
C ASN A 723 3.97 -17.44 17.02
N GLN A 724 3.34 -17.15 18.16
CA GLN A 724 2.46 -18.08 18.87
C GLN A 724 1.07 -18.15 18.21
N SER A 725 1.01 -18.62 16.97
CA SER A 725 -0.24 -18.82 16.23
C SER A 725 -0.58 -20.31 16.10
N LEU A 726 -1.88 -20.61 15.89
CA LEU A 726 -2.33 -21.98 15.63
C LEU A 726 -1.61 -22.58 14.41
N TYR A 727 -1.35 -21.77 13.37
CA TYR A 727 -0.58 -22.18 12.20
C TYR A 727 0.85 -22.60 12.58
N SER A 728 1.60 -21.73 13.27
CA SER A 728 2.98 -22.00 13.65
C SER A 728 3.09 -23.22 14.58
N PHE A 729 2.17 -23.36 15.54
CA PHE A 729 2.11 -24.53 16.42
C PHE A 729 1.80 -25.82 15.65
N ALA A 730 0.78 -25.81 14.78
CA ALA A 730 0.42 -26.99 14.01
C ALA A 730 1.53 -27.42 13.03
N ALA A 731 2.21 -26.46 12.40
CA ALA A 731 3.23 -26.75 11.40
C ALA A 731 4.61 -27.07 12.01
N PHE A 732 4.98 -26.47 13.15
CA PHE A 732 6.34 -26.51 13.69
C PHE A 732 6.47 -26.91 15.15
N GLY A 733 5.38 -27.03 15.92
CA GLY A 733 5.42 -27.36 17.35
C GLY A 733 6.16 -28.66 17.67
N ASN A 734 5.98 -29.70 16.86
CA ASN A 734 6.69 -30.98 17.03
C ASN A 734 8.21 -30.89 16.78
N LYS A 735 8.69 -29.82 16.13
CA LYS A 735 10.10 -29.63 15.77
C LYS A 735 10.80 -28.59 16.66
N LEU A 736 10.08 -27.53 17.04
CA LEU A 736 10.61 -26.39 17.78
C LEU A 736 10.13 -26.35 19.25
N GLY A 737 9.31 -27.31 19.68
CA GLY A 737 8.74 -27.36 21.02
C GLY A 737 7.65 -26.32 21.25
N LEU A 738 7.22 -26.19 22.51
CA LEU A 738 6.13 -25.29 22.91
C LEU A 738 6.49 -23.80 22.76
N GLU A 739 7.78 -23.47 22.84
CA GLU A 739 8.26 -22.09 22.69
C GLU A 739 8.42 -21.66 21.23
N LEU A 740 8.39 -22.62 20.30
CA LEU A 740 8.66 -22.39 18.87
C LEU A 740 10.00 -21.66 18.60
N ALA A 741 10.98 -21.86 19.48
CA ALA A 741 12.26 -21.16 19.45
C ALA A 741 13.18 -21.68 18.34
N ILE A 742 13.67 -20.77 17.50
CA ILE A 742 14.66 -21.05 16.45
C ILE A 742 16.08 -20.91 17.01
N SER A 743 16.32 -19.83 17.77
CA SER A 743 17.59 -19.57 18.45
C SER A 743 17.35 -18.86 19.77
N LYS A 744 18.27 -19.03 20.72
CA LYS A 744 18.24 -18.48 22.07
C LYS A 744 19.61 -17.97 22.44
N SER A 745 19.66 -16.81 23.09
CA SER A 745 20.86 -16.23 23.66
C SER A 745 20.49 -15.31 24.83
N THR A 746 21.41 -14.47 25.28
CA THR A 746 21.18 -13.45 26.31
C THR A 746 21.66 -12.09 25.81
N LEU A 747 21.20 -10.99 26.41
CA LEU A 747 21.67 -9.66 26.05
C LEU A 747 23.18 -9.46 26.29
N ALA A 748 23.78 -10.24 27.21
CA ALA A 748 25.22 -10.26 27.46
C ALA A 748 26.03 -11.10 26.44
N SER A 749 25.40 -12.00 25.70
CA SER A 749 26.09 -12.96 24.81
C SER A 749 26.75 -12.31 23.60
N GLU A 750 27.88 -12.84 23.13
CA GLU A 750 28.67 -12.28 22.01
C GLU A 750 27.95 -12.22 20.65
N ASP A 751 26.90 -13.02 20.46
CA ASP A 751 26.05 -13.03 19.27
C ASP A 751 24.91 -11.99 19.33
N VAL A 752 24.84 -11.19 20.40
CA VAL A 752 23.84 -10.15 20.62
C VAL A 752 24.50 -8.78 20.87
N TYR A 753 23.95 -7.77 20.19
CA TYR A 753 24.40 -6.39 20.23
C TYR A 753 23.26 -5.47 20.64
N ILE A 754 23.58 -4.46 21.46
CA ILE A 754 22.66 -3.41 21.89
C ILE A 754 23.19 -2.09 21.33
N THR A 755 22.37 -1.37 20.58
CA THR A 755 22.71 -0.07 19.99
C THR A 755 21.58 0.92 20.15
N LYS A 756 21.87 2.22 20.04
CA LYS A 756 20.81 3.26 20.00
C LYS A 756 20.01 3.20 18.71
N ASN A 757 20.73 3.07 17.59
CA ASN A 757 20.14 3.04 16.26
C ASN A 757 20.09 1.62 15.69
N ARG A 758 19.13 1.39 14.79
CA ARG A 758 19.04 0.13 14.05
C ARG A 758 20.24 -0.01 13.09
N PRO A 759 20.61 -1.24 12.68
CA PRO A 759 21.73 -1.42 11.75
C PRO A 759 21.57 -0.66 10.43
N ASN A 760 22.64 -0.12 9.86
CA ASN A 760 22.62 0.75 8.67
C ASN A 760 21.78 2.03 8.80
N MET A 761 21.33 2.41 9.99
CA MET A 761 20.50 3.59 10.23
C MET A 761 21.19 4.56 11.18
N SER A 762 21.00 5.85 10.94
CA SER A 762 21.45 6.93 11.83
C SER A 762 20.29 7.69 12.48
N THR A 763 19.05 7.38 12.10
CA THR A 763 17.84 8.05 12.57
C THR A 763 16.75 7.05 12.96
N HIS A 764 15.84 7.49 13.83
CA HIS A 764 14.64 6.75 14.17
C HIS A 764 13.62 6.77 13.03
N VAL A 765 12.71 5.79 13.05
CA VAL A 765 11.65 5.70 12.06
C VAL A 765 10.60 6.80 12.28
N SER A 766 10.10 7.39 11.20
CA SER A 766 8.98 8.32 11.23
C SER A 766 7.71 7.66 10.71
N PHE A 767 6.61 7.80 11.43
CA PHE A 767 5.26 7.47 10.97
C PHE A 767 4.44 8.73 10.82
N SER A 768 3.65 8.79 9.76
CA SER A 768 2.77 9.91 9.46
C SER A 768 3.46 11.29 9.45
N GLY A 769 4.77 11.36 9.20
CA GLY A 769 5.56 12.60 9.28
C GLY A 769 5.85 13.08 10.70
N ILE A 770 5.61 12.27 11.73
CA ILE A 770 6.03 12.52 13.12
C ILE A 770 7.38 11.83 13.35
N ASN A 771 8.31 12.50 14.02
CA ASN A 771 9.56 11.91 14.52
C ASN A 771 9.84 12.38 15.97
N SER A 772 10.74 11.70 16.67
CA SER A 772 11.15 12.00 18.05
C SER A 772 12.21 13.11 18.15
N SER A 773 12.44 13.89 17.09
CA SER A 773 13.26 15.10 17.19
C SER A 773 12.35 16.31 17.35
N PRO A 774 11.89 16.66 18.57
CA PRO A 774 11.39 17.97 18.81
C PRO A 774 12.62 18.89 18.78
N SER A 775 12.90 19.47 17.62
CA SER A 775 13.43 20.82 17.71
C SER A 775 12.32 21.61 18.41
N VAL A 776 12.67 22.37 19.44
CA VAL A 776 11.74 23.15 20.27
C VAL A 776 11.00 24.24 19.44
N GLU A 777 11.19 24.25 18.11
CA GLU A 777 10.53 25.09 17.13
C GLU A 777 9.33 24.43 16.43
N ASP A 778 9.13 23.11 16.51
CA ASP A 778 8.05 22.42 15.77
C ASP A 778 6.64 22.68 16.33
N VAL A 779 6.53 23.11 17.59
CA VAL A 779 5.26 23.57 18.18
C VAL A 779 4.97 25.04 17.84
N LYS A 780 5.95 25.78 17.31
CA LYS A 780 5.77 27.17 16.85
C LYS A 780 5.67 27.30 15.33
N GLN A 781 6.15 26.33 14.55
CA GLN A 781 6.10 26.40 13.09
C GLN A 781 4.77 25.92 12.47
N SER A 782 3.85 25.32 13.23
CA SER A 782 2.44 25.17 12.75
C SER A 782 1.65 26.49 12.77
N SER A 783 2.29 27.60 13.16
CA SER A 783 1.68 28.92 13.25
C SER A 783 2.63 30.03 12.78
N THR A 784 3.29 29.89 11.62
CA THR A 784 3.79 31.10 10.92
C THR A 784 3.89 30.93 9.40
N THR A 785 2.94 31.60 8.72
CA THR A 785 3.12 32.41 7.50
C THR A 785 3.69 31.74 6.24
N SER A 786 2.79 31.27 5.37
CA SER A 786 2.93 31.58 3.95
C SER A 786 2.78 33.09 3.77
N SER A 787 3.77 33.71 3.15
CA SER A 787 3.82 35.12 2.76
C SER A 787 2.45 35.68 2.35
N GLU A 788 1.95 36.63 3.13
CA GLU A 788 0.82 37.48 2.80
C GLU A 788 1.12 38.23 1.49
N SER A 789 0.53 37.76 0.40
CA SER A 789 0.14 38.68 -0.66
C SER A 789 -0.99 39.54 -0.07
N ASN A 790 -0.67 40.79 0.27
CA ASN A 790 -1.61 41.84 0.66
C ASN A 790 -2.63 42.12 -0.46
N ASN A 791 -3.61 41.23 -0.63
CA ASN A 791 -4.87 41.53 -1.29
C ASN A 791 -5.93 41.65 -0.18
N GLU A 792 -6.28 42.88 0.16
CA GLU A 792 -7.26 43.26 1.20
C GLU A 792 -8.72 42.84 0.89
N SER A 793 -8.98 41.84 0.03
CA SER A 793 -10.33 41.60 -0.48
C SER A 793 -11.14 40.47 0.17
N ASP A 794 -10.59 39.57 0.99
CA ASP A 794 -11.38 38.49 1.60
C ASP A 794 -10.96 38.23 3.06
N LYS A 795 -11.45 39.02 4.01
CA LYS A 795 -11.47 38.59 5.42
C LYS A 795 -12.62 37.61 5.58
N GLU A 796 -12.34 36.34 5.88
CA GLU A 796 -13.39 35.38 6.23
C GLU A 796 -14.22 35.94 7.41
N GLU A 797 -15.54 36.01 7.25
CA GLU A 797 -16.46 36.52 8.29
C GLU A 797 -16.89 35.41 9.27
N THR A 798 -16.50 34.16 9.02
CA THR A 798 -16.90 32.97 9.80
C THR A 798 -15.79 31.95 9.89
N GLN A 799 -15.69 31.22 10.99
CA GLN A 799 -14.80 30.06 11.16
C GLN A 799 -15.61 28.81 11.52
N THR A 800 -15.29 27.65 10.91
CA THR A 800 -16.03 26.40 11.09
C THR A 800 -15.16 25.33 11.76
N GLN A 801 -15.69 24.64 12.76
CA GLN A 801 -15.09 23.46 13.39
C GLN A 801 -16.10 22.30 13.41
N PHE A 802 -15.62 21.06 13.35
CA PHE A 802 -16.49 19.89 13.38
C PHE A 802 -16.25 19.08 14.66
N HIS A 803 -17.34 18.62 15.26
CA HIS A 803 -17.30 17.71 16.41
C HIS A 803 -18.13 16.47 16.11
N ALA A 804 -17.48 15.31 16.15
CA ALA A 804 -18.11 14.01 15.96
C ALA A 804 -18.62 13.48 17.30
N GLN A 805 -19.85 12.93 17.29
CA GLN A 805 -20.46 12.26 18.43
C GLN A 805 -20.71 10.81 18.09
N LEU A 806 -20.16 9.91 18.88
CA LEU A 806 -20.36 8.47 18.72
C LEU A 806 -21.63 8.00 19.43
N THR A 807 -22.11 6.82 19.03
CA THR A 807 -23.19 6.13 19.74
C THR A 807 -22.81 5.80 21.18
N THR A 808 -23.81 5.51 22.02
CA THR A 808 -23.58 5.16 23.45
C THR A 808 -22.64 3.96 23.66
N ASP A 809 -22.64 3.00 22.73
CA ASP A 809 -21.71 1.86 22.72
C ASP A 809 -20.37 2.17 22.03
N GLN A 810 -20.16 3.42 21.62
CA GLN A 810 -18.93 3.96 21.00
C GLN A 810 -18.49 3.18 19.76
N SER A 811 -19.43 2.52 19.06
CA SER A 811 -19.12 1.63 17.95
C SER A 811 -19.18 2.29 16.57
N LYS A 812 -19.91 3.42 16.46
CA LYS A 812 -20.09 4.16 15.20
C LYS A 812 -20.44 5.63 15.44
N LEU A 813 -20.27 6.44 14.41
CA LEU A 813 -20.68 7.84 14.37
C LEU A 813 -22.22 7.96 14.40
N GLU A 814 -22.74 8.67 15.38
CA GLU A 814 -24.17 8.94 15.51
C GLU A 814 -24.54 10.27 14.84
N SER A 815 -23.78 11.32 15.13
CA SER A 815 -24.02 12.65 14.58
C SER A 815 -22.73 13.46 14.44
N ILE A 816 -22.81 14.51 13.64
CA ILE A 816 -21.76 15.49 13.47
C ILE A 816 -22.31 16.89 13.75
N MET A 817 -21.57 17.66 14.54
CA MET A 817 -21.86 19.06 14.82
C MET A 817 -20.90 19.94 14.03
N ALA A 818 -21.43 20.91 13.29
CA ALA A 818 -20.66 22.05 12.80
C ALA A 818 -20.83 23.22 13.78
N HIS A 819 -19.74 23.64 14.41
CA HIS A 819 -19.66 24.86 15.22
C HIS A 819 -19.13 25.99 14.36
N ILE A 820 -19.89 27.08 14.25
CA ILE A 820 -19.63 28.17 13.32
C ILE A 820 -19.54 29.46 14.13
N ASP A 821 -18.32 29.94 14.31
CA ASP A 821 -18.05 31.23 14.91
C ASP A 821 -18.32 32.33 13.89
N ILE A 822 -19.11 33.34 14.29
CA ILE A 822 -19.30 34.55 13.48
C ILE A 822 -18.32 35.61 13.97
N LEU A 823 -17.34 35.91 13.13
CA LEU A 823 -16.27 36.85 13.44
C LEU A 823 -16.81 38.29 13.45
N PRO A 824 -16.14 39.23 14.15
CA PRO A 824 -16.63 40.59 14.28
C PRO A 824 -16.90 41.27 12.92
N GLY A 825 -18.14 41.68 12.69
CA GLY A 825 -18.58 42.17 11.39
C GLY A 825 -20.09 42.37 11.25
N GLN A 826 -20.56 42.50 10.01
CA GLN A 826 -21.99 42.72 9.72
C GLN A 826 -22.86 41.52 10.14
N LEU A 827 -22.42 40.29 9.83
CA LEU A 827 -23.13 39.08 10.24
C LEU A 827 -23.29 38.97 11.75
N GLN A 828 -22.25 39.34 12.51
CA GLN A 828 -22.28 39.34 13.97
C GLN A 828 -23.36 40.29 14.52
N ASN A 829 -23.44 41.51 13.99
CA ASN A 829 -24.43 42.50 14.40
C ASN A 829 -25.85 42.01 14.11
N VAL A 830 -26.06 41.36 12.96
CA VAL A 830 -27.37 40.78 12.60
C VAL A 830 -27.73 39.65 13.55
N LEU A 831 -26.80 38.75 13.88
CA LEU A 831 -27.03 37.67 14.83
C LEU A 831 -27.35 38.20 16.24
N GLN A 832 -26.60 39.19 16.72
CA GLN A 832 -26.81 39.84 18.03
C GLN A 832 -28.13 40.62 18.12
N SER A 833 -28.65 41.10 16.99
CA SER A 833 -29.96 41.77 16.91
C SER A 833 -31.15 40.81 17.09
N GLY A 834 -30.89 39.51 17.16
CA GLY A 834 -31.92 38.48 17.37
C GLY A 834 -32.52 37.92 16.07
N ALA A 835 -31.82 38.04 14.95
CA ALA A 835 -32.25 37.43 13.69
C ALA A 835 -32.35 35.90 13.82
N GLY A 836 -33.44 35.32 13.30
CA GLY A 836 -33.58 33.86 13.23
C GLY A 836 -32.66 33.25 12.18
N VAL A 837 -32.31 31.98 12.39
CA VAL A 837 -31.36 31.22 11.56
C VAL A 837 -32.08 30.00 10.99
N LYS A 838 -31.88 29.77 9.69
CA LYS A 838 -32.43 28.65 8.96
C LYS A 838 -31.31 27.86 8.29
N ALA A 839 -31.40 26.53 8.36
CA ALA A 839 -30.54 25.59 7.67
C ALA A 839 -31.30 24.89 6.53
N THR A 840 -30.70 24.82 5.36
CA THR A 840 -31.24 24.12 4.19
C THR A 840 -30.17 23.24 3.54
N GLN A 841 -30.46 21.96 3.37
CA GLN A 841 -29.55 21.02 2.73
C GLN A 841 -29.52 21.23 1.22
N SER A 842 -28.32 21.43 0.66
CA SER A 842 -28.07 21.56 -0.78
C SER A 842 -27.56 20.24 -1.37
N SER A 843 -26.83 19.43 -0.60
CA SER A 843 -26.41 18.07 -0.99
C SER A 843 -26.30 17.16 0.23
N LEU A 844 -26.00 15.87 0.03
CA LEU A 844 -25.73 14.93 1.12
C LEU A 844 -24.60 15.38 2.06
N PHE A 845 -23.69 16.20 1.56
CA PHE A 845 -22.53 16.69 2.30
C PHE A 845 -22.57 18.21 2.52
N GLU A 846 -23.61 18.94 2.12
CA GLU A 846 -23.62 20.41 2.21
C GLU A 846 -24.92 20.97 2.78
N VAL A 847 -24.79 21.93 3.69
CA VAL A 847 -25.89 22.72 4.27
C VAL A 847 -25.61 24.20 4.09
N SER A 848 -26.57 24.92 3.53
CA SER A 848 -26.58 26.38 3.54
C SER A 848 -27.26 26.88 4.82
N ILE A 849 -26.55 27.69 5.60
CA ILE A 849 -27.05 28.37 6.79
C ILE A 849 -27.24 29.84 6.46
N SER A 850 -28.46 30.34 6.67
CA SER A 850 -28.86 31.70 6.33
C SER A 850 -29.69 32.31 7.44
N PHE A 851 -29.69 33.63 7.55
CA PHE A 851 -30.70 34.33 8.34
C PHE A 851 -32.10 34.19 7.71
N ASP A 852 -33.14 34.33 8.50
CA ASP A 852 -34.54 34.33 8.02
C ASP A 852 -34.82 35.47 7.02
N THR A 853 -33.98 36.51 7.00
CA THR A 853 -33.99 37.60 6.02
C THR A 853 -33.51 37.15 4.62
N GLY A 854 -32.99 35.94 4.49
CA GLY A 854 -32.43 35.38 3.26
C GLY A 854 -30.93 35.64 3.07
N ALA A 855 -30.29 36.39 3.97
CA ALA A 855 -28.84 36.61 3.92
C ALA A 855 -28.09 35.32 4.28
N LEU A 856 -27.23 34.86 3.37
CA LEU A 856 -26.39 33.68 3.57
C LEU A 856 -25.33 33.98 4.65
N ILE A 857 -25.25 33.11 5.66
CA ILE A 857 -24.20 33.15 6.68
C ILE A 857 -23.01 32.32 6.17
N LYS A 858 -23.27 31.05 5.85
CA LYS A 858 -22.23 30.10 5.44
C LYS A 858 -22.82 28.92 4.69
N LYS A 859 -22.10 28.41 3.70
CA LYS A 859 -22.30 27.05 3.17
C LYS A 859 -21.32 26.14 3.87
N VAL A 860 -21.83 25.17 4.62
CA VAL A 860 -21.04 24.24 5.41
C VAL A 860 -20.98 22.92 4.67
N GLN A 861 -19.78 22.51 4.27
CA GLN A 861 -19.54 21.20 3.71
C GLN A 861 -19.06 20.24 4.80
N PHE A 862 -19.82 19.18 5.04
CA PHE A 862 -19.54 18.15 6.02
C PHE A 862 -18.57 17.10 5.47
N PRO A 863 -17.72 16.52 6.33
CA PRO A 863 -16.78 15.46 5.92
C PRO A 863 -17.45 14.08 5.72
N THR A 864 -18.72 13.96 6.12
CA THR A 864 -19.55 12.73 6.03
C THR A 864 -20.96 13.10 5.57
N PRO A 865 -21.74 12.18 4.96
CA PRO A 865 -23.14 12.42 4.68
C PRO A 865 -23.93 12.76 5.95
N ILE A 866 -24.94 13.62 5.81
CA ILE A 866 -25.83 14.04 6.89
C ILE A 866 -27.32 13.91 6.52
N SER A 867 -28.17 13.71 7.53
CA SER A 867 -29.64 13.79 7.38
C SER A 867 -30.19 15.07 8.00
N MET A 868 -31.12 15.72 7.30
CA MET A 868 -31.90 16.83 7.89
C MET A 868 -32.94 16.32 8.89
N ASN A 869 -33.35 15.06 8.78
CA ASN A 869 -34.29 14.47 9.72
C ASN A 869 -33.60 14.26 11.08
N GLY A 870 -34.13 14.85 12.14
CA GLY A 870 -33.52 14.84 13.47
C GLY A 870 -32.38 15.86 13.65
N SER A 871 -32.09 16.70 12.65
CA SER A 871 -31.12 17.79 12.78
C SER A 871 -31.62 18.89 13.74
N LYS A 872 -30.67 19.61 14.34
CA LYS A 872 -30.92 20.71 15.28
C LYS A 872 -30.00 21.89 14.98
N THR A 873 -30.51 23.10 15.16
CA THR A 873 -29.72 24.33 15.06
C THR A 873 -29.84 25.08 16.38
N LEU A 874 -28.71 25.31 17.04
CA LEU A 874 -28.59 26.09 18.25
C LEU A 874 -27.89 27.41 17.92
N VAL A 875 -28.41 28.51 18.45
CA VAL A 875 -27.92 29.85 18.13
C VAL A 875 -27.56 30.57 19.41
N ALA A 876 -26.30 30.99 19.52
CA ALA A 876 -25.81 31.73 20.67
C ALA A 876 -25.52 33.18 20.27
N GLN A 877 -26.50 34.05 20.50
CA GLN A 877 -26.48 35.44 20.00
C GLN A 877 -25.34 36.27 20.62
N LYS A 878 -25.18 36.24 21.95
CA LYS A 878 -24.17 37.03 22.68
C LYS A 878 -22.71 36.63 22.37
N PRO A 879 -22.33 35.34 22.46
CA PRO A 879 -21.00 34.91 22.04
C PRO A 879 -20.85 34.81 20.51
N SER A 880 -21.97 34.93 19.77
CA SER A 880 -22.05 35.01 18.31
C SER A 880 -21.55 33.77 17.57
N TYR A 881 -22.09 32.60 17.91
CA TYR A 881 -21.85 31.35 17.20
C TYR A 881 -23.17 30.60 16.89
N ILE A 882 -23.09 29.68 15.93
CA ILE A 882 -24.16 28.77 15.53
C ILE A 882 -23.64 27.34 15.62
N GLU A 883 -24.41 26.44 16.21
CA GLU A 883 -24.15 25.00 16.19
C GLU A 883 -25.23 24.30 15.38
N PHE A 884 -24.82 23.59 14.33
CA PHE A 884 -25.70 22.75 13.55
C PHE A 884 -25.34 21.28 13.78
N ILE A 885 -26.25 20.52 14.38
CA ILE A 885 -26.06 19.10 14.72
C ILE A 885 -26.90 18.27 13.77
N ALA A 886 -26.28 17.35 13.03
CA ALA A 886 -26.98 16.49 12.08
C ALA A 886 -26.63 15.01 12.29
N PRO A 887 -27.64 14.12 12.31
CA PRO A 887 -27.42 12.68 12.34
C PRO A 887 -26.74 12.17 11.07
N VAL A 888 -25.98 11.08 11.21
CA VAL A 888 -25.47 10.32 10.07
C VAL A 888 -26.60 9.45 9.52
N PRO A 889 -26.93 9.55 8.21
CA PRO A 889 -28.01 8.77 7.62
C PRO A 889 -27.65 7.29 7.52
N ALA A 890 -28.65 6.43 7.59
CA ALA A 890 -28.46 5.01 7.30
C ALA A 890 -28.15 4.81 5.81
N GLN A 891 -27.35 3.79 5.47
CA GLN A 891 -26.99 3.49 4.07
C GLN A 891 -28.21 3.43 3.14
N LYS A 892 -29.31 2.82 3.60
CA LYS A 892 -30.54 2.69 2.82
C LYS A 892 -31.15 4.05 2.45
N GLU A 893 -31.09 5.03 3.35
CA GLU A 893 -31.57 6.38 3.11
C GLU A 893 -30.75 7.08 2.02
N ILE A 894 -29.44 6.83 1.98
CA ILE A 894 -28.56 7.35 0.93
C ILE A 894 -28.85 6.66 -0.40
N SER A 895 -28.83 5.32 -0.43
CA SER A 895 -28.97 4.54 -1.66
C SER A 895 -30.29 4.76 -2.40
N ASP A 896 -31.35 5.15 -1.68
CA ASP A 896 -32.66 5.44 -2.26
C ASP A 896 -32.71 6.82 -2.96
N ARG A 897 -31.66 7.67 -2.81
CA ARG A 897 -31.63 8.99 -3.43
C ARG A 897 -31.00 8.96 -4.83
N PRO A 898 -31.59 9.66 -5.82
CA PRO A 898 -31.03 9.72 -7.17
C PRO A 898 -29.64 10.36 -7.26
N ASP A 899 -29.33 11.30 -6.36
CA ASP A 899 -28.04 12.00 -6.27
C ASP A 899 -26.95 11.18 -5.55
N SER A 900 -27.28 9.98 -5.06
CA SER A 900 -26.34 9.13 -4.30
C SER A 900 -25.44 8.25 -5.15
N LEU A 901 -25.84 7.91 -6.38
CA LEU A 901 -25.04 7.06 -7.28
C LEU A 901 -23.70 7.72 -7.64
N TYR A 902 -23.69 9.06 -7.71
CA TYR A 902 -22.52 9.90 -7.97
C TYR A 902 -22.65 11.21 -7.17
N PRO A 903 -22.09 11.31 -5.94
CA PRO A 903 -22.36 12.42 -5.03
C PRO A 903 -21.95 13.77 -5.62
N MET A 904 -22.88 14.61 -6.06
CA MET A 904 -22.50 15.80 -6.84
C MET A 904 -21.99 16.98 -6.01
N ALA A 905 -20.81 17.53 -6.34
CA ALA A 905 -20.32 18.83 -5.85
C ALA A 905 -19.95 19.75 -7.03
N THR A 906 -20.32 21.03 -6.94
CA THR A 906 -20.01 22.06 -7.94
C THR A 906 -18.67 22.71 -7.62
N ASP A 907 -17.72 22.71 -8.57
CA ASP A 907 -16.51 23.53 -8.46
C ASP A 907 -16.79 24.94 -8.95
N SER A 908 -16.44 25.93 -8.12
CA SER A 908 -16.47 27.36 -8.43
C SER A 908 -15.73 27.78 -9.71
N GLN A 909 -14.81 26.95 -10.24
CA GLN A 909 -14.03 27.27 -11.45
C GLN A 909 -14.60 26.70 -12.75
N SER A 910 -15.64 25.87 -12.68
CA SER A 910 -16.30 25.29 -13.86
C SER A 910 -17.81 25.46 -13.76
N ASP A 911 -18.39 26.34 -14.58
CA ASP A 911 -19.85 26.48 -14.75
C ASP A 911 -20.50 25.23 -15.38
N GLU A 912 -19.74 24.16 -15.63
CA GLU A 912 -20.22 22.90 -16.17
C GLU A 912 -19.84 21.72 -15.26
N CYS A 913 -20.86 21.16 -14.61
CA CYS A 913 -20.81 19.88 -13.90
C CYS A 913 -20.44 18.74 -14.85
N SER A 914 -19.49 17.90 -14.46
CA SER A 914 -19.38 16.53 -14.98
C SER A 914 -18.88 15.61 -13.86
N TRP A 915 -19.82 14.86 -13.28
CA TRP A 915 -19.50 13.64 -12.53
C TRP A 915 -19.26 12.51 -13.49
N ASP A 916 -18.34 11.61 -13.10
CA ASP A 916 -18.08 10.28 -13.64
C ASP A 916 -19.04 9.87 -14.77
N VAL A 917 -18.69 10.24 -16.00
CA VAL A 917 -19.03 9.36 -17.12
C VAL A 917 -18.09 8.17 -16.98
N MET A 918 -18.40 7.27 -16.05
CA MET A 918 -18.24 5.88 -16.41
C MET A 918 -19.13 5.67 -17.61
N VAL A 919 -18.54 5.83 -18.79
CA VAL A 919 -19.09 5.23 -19.98
C VAL A 919 -19.17 3.77 -19.60
N ALA A 920 -20.37 3.31 -19.31
CA ALA A 920 -20.69 1.89 -19.34
C ALA A 920 -20.46 1.44 -20.78
N SER A 921 -19.19 1.28 -21.18
CA SER A 921 -18.80 0.52 -22.35
C SER A 921 -18.82 -0.97 -21.99
N THR A 922 -19.89 -1.38 -21.32
CA THR A 922 -20.35 -2.76 -21.20
C THR A 922 -21.87 -2.71 -21.09
N SER A 923 -22.50 -2.76 -22.26
CA SER A 923 -23.77 -3.47 -22.47
C SER A 923 -25.02 -2.90 -21.77
N ILE A 924 -25.51 -1.74 -22.21
CA ILE A 924 -26.95 -1.50 -22.29
C ILE A 924 -27.26 -1.02 -23.69
N GLY A 925 -27.62 -1.96 -24.57
CA GLY A 925 -28.40 -1.62 -25.75
C GLY A 925 -29.80 -1.29 -25.29
N TYR A 926 -30.24 -0.06 -25.49
CA TYR A 926 -31.57 0.34 -25.97
C TYR A 926 -31.66 1.89 -25.96
N VAL A 927 -32.29 2.42 -27.02
CA VAL A 927 -32.77 3.80 -27.25
C VAL A 927 -31.65 4.85 -27.54
N PHE A 928 -31.57 5.53 -28.68
CA PHE A 928 -32.57 6.03 -29.64
C PHE A 928 -32.09 5.96 -31.11
N ALA A 929 -33.11 5.82 -31.99
CA ALA A 929 -33.26 6.04 -33.43
C ALA A 929 -32.03 6.41 -34.30
#